data_AF-A0A9C8ZQ47-F1
#
_entry.id   AF-A0A9C8ZQ47-F1
#
_cell.length_a   1.000
_cell.length_b   1.000
_cell.length_c   1.000
_cell.angle_alpha   90.00
_cell.angle_beta   90.00
_cell.angle_gamma   90.00
#
_symmetry.space_group_name_H-M   'P 1'
#
loop_
_entity.id
_entity.type
_entity.pdbx_description
1 polymer ?
#
loop_
_entity_poly.entity_id
_entity_poly.type
_entity_poly.pdbx_seq_one_letter_code
_entity_poly.pdbx_strand_id
1 'polypeptide(L)'
;MDFTSLMLLRSTPLYWGPRPLFHARQLRDFLLFILDPEKPGFAALGIISPDNAGSRDWLSPREGSLWVDEVTRRVWLSGGTLLKEHGDAISEWVFHEFLGFRADLFIDRRRFEACLQALPSRVPGLEDSLIREITGSHPDLGYYLGFSIDWSHVGKSVLWTPQLRISDFWPVSARLAPPRLMAVPPSSPKTSLVAADILENLFWKQVEKGFRIMRLGFGLGEAGVWVARHELEPPVFYYAEPAEMPSRPEDFLESPACLADLEHLCRVALGTHDPRSSDVIGSFLEGNLLALRRELLGSDRIHPFYLVLPWWSTERAEWIEEVERELLFIADKLFYVEFSAGYRIYDITTDLAMPTEAMALWGGTLDDAAEIVRDLQRTVAFEMARSRQKKEAFITVKHLRALLSRLEAEMLRVTDQVLMMERRWRVAVESTAQFAARAFTAREIPGLRSLIAGLKDFGVYRLTGELTRQASQRARQIRETFAGTEKMLYNMLEQEQQEEREQEERNQRVLGYSLAALAAVTALPIVIGQMDWGELQSVMQDWPPMFSWLGSLMRMVHPYLALIAVIGAAVLISFLTGMLLLALWQPGRRRKSEMEIVGSRLAEAWQWVGVARPMIGLLREHAFVSRRVPDSAVPEIAILRREADEWDRRVCERIVEIWEWILAQREEDRIDPEAGLHTRWQQVRRFIITTEMLDNRPTPLPLPVTLCLFRYKSTDFIASSPVSDFEFEQMLNGYGFEDDEVRAIDQWADQELSNIPRYAGYEMARRGRRLRDLPPAEFVTALREVVGVSALHERTIEPPA
;
A
#
# COMPACT_ATOMS: atom_id res chain seq x y z
N MET A 1 49.48 4.62 -11.21
CA MET A 1 49.24 3.52 -10.26
C MET A 1 48.78 2.32 -11.07
N ASP A 2 49.50 1.22 -10.93
CA ASP A 2 49.05 -0.08 -11.42
C ASP A 2 48.31 -0.82 -10.30
N PHE A 3 47.53 -1.84 -10.66
CA PHE A 3 46.70 -2.64 -9.77
C PHE A 3 47.04 -4.12 -9.93
N THR A 4 47.20 -4.83 -8.81
CA THR A 4 47.59 -6.25 -8.79
C THR A 4 46.42 -7.17 -8.56
N SER A 5 45.45 -6.78 -7.73
CA SER A 5 44.34 -7.64 -7.34
C SER A 5 43.02 -6.93 -7.59
N LEU A 6 42.15 -7.56 -8.35
CA LEU A 6 40.83 -7.04 -8.71
C LEU A 6 39.77 -8.04 -8.23
N MET A 7 38.72 -7.51 -7.61
CA MET A 7 37.59 -8.33 -7.18
C MET A 7 36.27 -7.59 -7.35
N LEU A 8 35.24 -8.33 -7.76
CA LEU A 8 33.85 -7.91 -7.73
C LEU A 8 33.14 -8.72 -6.63
N LEU A 9 32.40 -8.05 -5.76
CA LEU A 9 31.46 -8.67 -4.84
C LEU A 9 30.05 -8.17 -5.16
N ARG A 10 29.12 -9.11 -5.31
CA ARG A 10 27.70 -8.83 -5.50
C ARG A 10 26.89 -9.81 -4.68
N SER A 11 26.03 -9.30 -3.82
CA SER A 11 25.08 -10.15 -3.09
C SER A 11 23.71 -9.97 -3.70
N THR A 12 23.01 -11.07 -4.01
CA THR A 12 21.70 -11.00 -4.64
C THR A 12 20.69 -11.72 -3.76
N PRO A 13 19.75 -11.03 -3.12
CA PRO A 13 18.77 -11.66 -2.24
C PRO A 13 17.87 -12.57 -3.08
N LEU A 14 17.60 -13.79 -2.59
CA LEU A 14 16.70 -14.75 -3.22
C LEU A 14 15.54 -14.99 -2.24
N TYR A 15 14.34 -14.55 -2.62
CA TYR A 15 13.17 -14.62 -1.74
C TYR A 15 12.73 -16.08 -1.58
N TRP A 16 12.57 -16.51 -0.33
CA TRP A 16 12.33 -17.91 0.03
C TRP A 16 10.87 -18.22 0.42
N GLY A 17 9.98 -17.22 0.41
CA GLY A 17 8.55 -17.40 0.70
C GLY A 17 7.69 -17.51 -0.57
N PRO A 18 6.64 -18.36 -0.62
CA PRO A 18 6.16 -19.31 0.37
C PRO A 18 6.62 -20.77 0.08
N ARG A 19 7.74 -21.00 -0.63
CA ARG A 19 8.12 -22.33 -1.17
C ARG A 19 9.56 -22.75 -0.84
N PRO A 20 9.96 -22.85 0.43
CA PRO A 20 11.33 -23.20 0.83
C PRO A 20 11.80 -24.53 0.22
N LEU A 21 10.92 -25.55 0.17
CA LEU A 21 11.21 -26.84 -0.46
C LEU A 21 11.50 -26.76 -1.97
N PHE A 22 10.85 -25.83 -2.68
CA PHE A 22 11.09 -25.65 -4.11
C PHE A 22 12.48 -25.06 -4.33
N HIS A 23 12.81 -23.97 -3.63
CA HIS A 23 14.10 -23.31 -3.77
C HIS A 23 15.27 -24.17 -3.28
N ALA A 24 15.06 -24.95 -2.22
CA ALA A 24 16.00 -25.97 -1.76
C ALA A 24 16.35 -26.99 -2.86
N ARG A 25 15.35 -27.52 -3.58
CA ARG A 25 15.61 -28.46 -4.68
C ARG A 25 16.39 -27.80 -5.83
N GLN A 26 15.99 -26.58 -6.21
CA GLN A 26 16.69 -25.83 -7.25
C GLN A 26 18.14 -25.53 -6.87
N LEU A 27 18.40 -25.16 -5.62
CA LEU A 27 19.75 -24.90 -5.11
C LEU A 27 20.59 -26.18 -5.09
N ARG A 28 20.02 -27.31 -4.65
CA ARG A 28 20.68 -28.62 -4.76
C ARG A 28 21.10 -28.90 -6.20
N ASP A 29 20.16 -28.80 -7.14
CA ASP A 29 20.42 -29.16 -8.54
C ASP A 29 21.45 -28.22 -9.17
N PHE A 30 21.43 -26.94 -8.82
CA PHE A 30 22.46 -25.96 -9.19
C PHE A 30 23.85 -26.32 -8.65
N LEU A 31 23.97 -26.67 -7.37
CA LEU A 31 25.26 -27.05 -6.78
C LEU A 31 25.81 -28.36 -7.35
N LEU A 32 24.95 -29.37 -7.52
CA LEU A 32 25.34 -30.63 -8.15
C LEU A 32 25.78 -30.42 -9.61
N PHE A 33 25.13 -29.50 -10.33
CA PHE A 33 25.52 -29.14 -11.68
C PHE A 33 26.94 -28.57 -11.73
N ILE A 34 27.29 -27.67 -10.80
CA ILE A 34 28.63 -27.07 -10.76
C ILE A 34 29.70 -28.07 -10.28
N LEU A 35 29.36 -28.88 -9.27
CA LEU A 35 30.25 -29.88 -8.64
C LEU A 35 30.34 -31.20 -9.42
N ASP A 36 29.79 -31.25 -10.63
CA ASP A 36 29.88 -32.42 -11.51
C ASP A 36 31.35 -32.74 -11.84
N PRO A 37 31.88 -33.90 -11.40
CA PRO A 37 33.29 -34.24 -11.58
C PRO A 37 33.69 -34.41 -13.06
N GLU A 38 32.73 -34.63 -13.97
CA GLU A 38 33.00 -34.85 -15.39
C GLU A 38 33.23 -33.54 -16.16
N LYS A 39 32.77 -32.40 -15.64
CA LYS A 39 33.04 -31.10 -16.28
C LYS A 39 34.53 -30.74 -16.11
N PRO A 40 35.18 -30.10 -17.11
CA PRO A 40 36.56 -29.66 -16.99
C PRO A 40 36.72 -28.44 -16.06
N GLY A 41 37.95 -28.18 -15.61
CA GLY A 41 38.29 -27.07 -14.71
C GLY A 41 38.29 -27.46 -13.23
N PHE A 42 38.54 -26.51 -12.34
CA PHE A 42 38.59 -26.72 -10.90
C PHE A 42 37.28 -26.30 -10.21
N ALA A 43 36.81 -27.12 -9.27
CA ALA A 43 35.70 -26.82 -8.38
C ALA A 43 35.96 -27.39 -6.99
N ALA A 44 35.50 -26.71 -5.95
CA ALA A 44 35.53 -27.19 -4.57
C ALA A 44 34.36 -26.62 -3.77
N LEU A 45 33.95 -27.35 -2.73
CA LEU A 45 32.91 -26.93 -1.79
C LEU A 45 33.50 -26.81 -0.39
N GLY A 46 33.61 -25.59 0.13
CA GLY A 46 34.03 -25.32 1.50
C GLY A 46 32.83 -25.39 2.44
N ILE A 47 32.94 -26.17 3.51
CA ILE A 47 31.92 -26.26 4.56
C ILE A 47 32.45 -25.70 5.88
N ILE A 48 31.58 -25.10 6.70
CA ILE A 48 32.00 -24.65 8.03
C ILE A 48 32.24 -25.87 8.91
N SER A 49 33.43 -25.99 9.47
CA SER A 49 33.73 -27.03 10.45
C SER A 49 33.02 -26.69 11.77
N PRO A 50 32.23 -27.61 12.37
CA PRO A 50 31.56 -27.38 13.66
C PRO A 50 32.53 -26.99 14.78
N ASP A 51 33.77 -27.45 14.69
CA ASP A 51 34.81 -27.27 15.71
C ASP A 51 35.70 -26.03 15.47
N ASN A 52 35.61 -25.39 14.29
CA ASN A 52 36.40 -24.22 13.94
C ASN A 52 35.68 -23.31 12.94
N ALA A 53 34.91 -22.35 13.46
CA ALA A 53 34.21 -21.34 12.67
C ALA A 53 35.15 -20.45 11.81
N GLY A 54 36.46 -20.47 12.09
CA GLY A 54 37.47 -19.68 11.37
C GLY A 54 38.03 -20.32 10.10
N SER A 55 37.79 -21.61 9.86
CA SER A 55 38.30 -22.36 8.70
C SER A 55 37.19 -23.06 7.94
N ARG A 56 37.44 -23.39 6.67
CA ARG A 56 36.57 -24.21 5.84
C ARG A 56 37.22 -25.55 5.55
N ASP A 57 36.44 -26.61 5.67
CA ASP A 57 36.83 -27.92 5.16
C ASP A 57 36.45 -27.96 3.68
N TRP A 58 37.46 -27.93 2.80
CA TRP A 58 37.26 -27.89 1.35
C TRP A 58 37.15 -29.30 0.79
N LEU A 59 35.97 -29.63 0.29
CA LEU A 59 35.64 -30.90 -0.32
C LEU A 59 35.91 -30.87 -1.83
N SER A 60 36.41 -31.99 -2.36
CA SER A 60 36.49 -32.20 -3.82
C SER A 60 35.09 -32.20 -4.46
N PRO A 61 34.94 -32.04 -5.79
CA PRO A 61 33.63 -32.04 -6.46
C PRO A 61 32.77 -33.25 -6.13
N ARG A 62 33.39 -34.44 -6.04
CA ARG A 62 32.71 -35.70 -5.71
C ARG A 62 32.23 -35.73 -4.26
N GLU A 63 33.08 -35.33 -3.32
CA GLU A 63 32.74 -35.28 -1.89
C GLU A 63 31.69 -34.19 -1.61
N GLY A 64 31.83 -33.02 -2.23
CA GLY A 64 30.88 -31.92 -2.15
C GLY A 64 29.51 -32.30 -2.69
N SER A 65 29.44 -33.01 -3.82
CA SER A 65 28.17 -33.51 -4.37
C SER A 65 27.45 -34.47 -3.41
N LEU A 66 28.18 -35.39 -2.80
CA LEU A 66 27.64 -36.30 -1.78
C LEU A 66 27.13 -35.54 -0.54
N TRP A 67 27.88 -34.52 -0.11
CA TRP A 67 27.49 -33.68 1.01
C TRP A 67 26.21 -32.88 0.70
N VAL A 68 26.10 -32.28 -0.48
CA VAL A 68 24.90 -31.52 -0.92
C VAL A 68 23.65 -32.41 -0.92
N ASP A 69 23.76 -33.64 -1.44
CA ASP A 69 22.67 -34.61 -1.43
C ASP A 69 22.25 -34.99 0.00
N GLU A 70 23.23 -35.19 0.89
CA GLU A 70 22.98 -35.56 2.27
C GLU A 70 22.30 -34.43 3.06
N VAL A 71 22.80 -33.20 2.94
CA VAL A 71 22.22 -32.01 3.60
C VAL A 71 20.82 -31.72 3.09
N THR A 72 20.60 -31.80 1.76
CA THR A 72 19.27 -31.59 1.19
C THR A 72 18.27 -32.62 1.71
N ARG A 73 18.69 -33.88 1.84
CA ARG A 73 17.84 -34.95 2.38
C ARG A 73 17.53 -34.74 3.86
N ARG A 74 18.55 -34.48 4.68
CA ARG A 74 18.42 -34.40 6.13
C ARG A 74 17.72 -33.13 6.60
N VAL A 75 18.14 -31.99 6.09
CA VAL A 75 17.74 -30.67 6.59
C VAL A 75 16.58 -30.12 5.75
N TRP A 76 16.71 -30.13 4.43
CA TRP A 76 15.80 -29.33 3.59
C TRP A 76 14.46 -30.02 3.35
N LEU A 77 14.45 -31.33 3.08
CA LEU A 77 13.21 -32.10 2.89
C LEU A 77 12.47 -32.33 4.22
N SER A 78 13.18 -32.65 5.30
CA SER A 78 12.59 -32.89 6.62
C SER A 78 12.07 -31.59 7.25
N GLY A 79 12.90 -30.53 7.29
CA GLY A 79 12.55 -29.23 7.86
C GLY A 79 11.47 -28.49 7.07
N GLY A 80 11.48 -28.60 5.73
CA GLY A 80 10.46 -27.99 4.89
C GLY A 80 9.07 -28.61 5.01
N THR A 81 8.98 -29.90 5.38
CA THR A 81 7.71 -30.57 5.69
C THR A 81 7.16 -30.09 7.03
N LEU A 82 8.03 -29.98 8.04
CA LEU A 82 7.68 -29.44 9.36
C LEU A 82 7.27 -27.97 9.32
N LEU A 83 7.95 -27.13 8.53
CA LEU A 83 7.57 -25.73 8.27
C LEU A 83 6.16 -25.61 7.68
N LYS A 84 5.80 -26.52 6.76
CA LYS A 84 4.48 -26.55 6.13
C LYS A 84 3.38 -26.99 7.10
N GLU A 85 3.71 -27.86 8.06
CA GLU A 85 2.75 -28.45 9.01
C GLU A 85 2.55 -27.61 10.28
N HIS A 86 3.52 -26.79 10.67
CA HIS A 86 3.56 -26.20 12.02
C HIS A 86 3.83 -24.68 12.08
N GLY A 87 4.02 -24.00 10.93
CA GLY A 87 4.03 -22.54 10.85
C GLY A 87 5.20 -21.84 11.58
N ASP A 88 4.93 -20.66 12.14
CA ASP A 88 5.93 -19.66 12.56
C ASP A 88 6.93 -20.15 13.62
N ALA A 89 6.51 -20.95 14.60
CA ALA A 89 7.38 -21.38 15.71
C ALA A 89 8.46 -22.41 15.29
N ILE A 90 8.22 -23.16 14.21
CA ILE A 90 9.19 -24.10 13.65
C ILE A 90 10.20 -23.39 12.74
N SER A 91 9.87 -22.20 12.24
CA SER A 91 10.75 -21.43 11.37
C SER A 91 12.07 -21.04 12.02
N GLU A 92 12.07 -20.70 13.33
CA GLU A 92 13.29 -20.37 14.07
C GLU A 92 14.19 -21.59 14.31
N TRP A 93 13.62 -22.74 14.67
CA TRP A 93 14.39 -23.97 14.85
C TRP A 93 15.00 -24.45 13.53
N VAL A 94 14.19 -24.48 12.46
CA VAL A 94 14.66 -24.83 11.12
C VAL A 94 15.73 -23.84 10.64
N PHE A 95 15.56 -22.54 10.90
CA PHE A 95 16.59 -21.54 10.59
C PHE A 95 17.90 -21.76 11.34
N HIS A 96 17.84 -22.07 12.63
CA HIS A 96 19.04 -22.41 13.41
C HIS A 96 19.74 -23.65 12.85
N GLU A 97 18.98 -24.64 12.37
CA GLU A 97 19.55 -25.80 11.69
C GLU A 97 20.21 -25.38 10.36
N PHE A 98 19.55 -24.57 9.53
CA PHE A 98 20.10 -24.04 8.27
C PHE A 98 21.39 -23.22 8.46
N LEU A 99 21.48 -22.39 9.50
CA LEU A 99 22.69 -21.62 9.83
C LEU A 99 23.90 -22.52 10.11
N GLY A 100 23.67 -23.74 10.60
CA GLY A 100 24.72 -24.73 10.82
C GLY A 100 25.35 -25.29 9.53
N PHE A 101 24.71 -25.08 8.37
CA PHE A 101 25.13 -25.67 7.08
C PHE A 101 25.48 -24.62 6.01
N ARG A 102 26.14 -23.53 6.41
CA ARG A 102 26.76 -22.58 5.48
C ARG A 102 27.81 -23.29 4.62
N ALA A 103 27.81 -22.98 3.32
CA ALA A 103 28.76 -23.56 2.37
C ALA A 103 29.25 -22.50 1.38
N ASP A 104 30.48 -22.65 0.93
CA ASP A 104 31.15 -21.76 -0.01
C ASP A 104 31.61 -22.56 -1.23
N LEU A 105 31.08 -22.24 -2.39
CA LEU A 105 31.52 -22.84 -3.65
C LEU A 105 32.68 -22.03 -4.21
N PHE A 106 33.71 -22.70 -4.71
CA PHE A 106 34.84 -22.07 -5.41
C PHE A 106 35.08 -22.75 -6.75
N ILE A 107 35.14 -21.99 -7.84
CA ILE A 107 35.41 -22.51 -9.19
C ILE A 107 36.39 -21.62 -9.96
N ASP A 108 37.13 -22.22 -10.89
CA ASP A 108 37.97 -21.47 -11.84
C ASP A 108 37.20 -21.07 -13.12
N ARG A 109 37.82 -20.20 -13.92
CA ARG A 109 37.32 -19.80 -15.25
C ARG A 109 36.90 -20.99 -16.11
N ARG A 110 37.76 -22.01 -16.23
CA ARG A 110 37.51 -23.17 -17.11
C ARG A 110 36.28 -23.95 -16.69
N ARG A 111 36.07 -24.11 -15.38
CA ARG A 111 34.87 -24.74 -14.81
C ARG A 111 33.63 -23.91 -15.09
N PHE A 112 33.69 -22.60 -14.90
CA PHE A 112 32.58 -21.70 -15.16
C PHE A 112 32.16 -21.72 -16.64
N GLU A 113 33.11 -21.63 -17.57
CA GLU A 113 32.86 -21.72 -19.01
C GLU A 113 32.22 -23.07 -19.40
N ALA A 114 32.71 -24.17 -18.84
CA ALA A 114 32.13 -25.48 -19.06
C ALA A 114 30.69 -25.60 -18.54
N CYS A 115 30.40 -24.96 -17.41
CA CYS A 115 29.04 -24.89 -16.88
C CYS A 115 28.12 -24.09 -17.81
N LEU A 116 28.56 -22.93 -18.30
CA LEU A 116 27.77 -22.13 -19.27
C LEU A 116 27.49 -22.89 -20.57
N GLN A 117 28.49 -23.62 -21.10
CA GLN A 117 28.34 -24.42 -22.31
C GLN A 117 27.41 -25.63 -22.12
N ALA A 118 27.34 -26.17 -20.90
CA ALA A 118 26.49 -27.31 -20.55
C ALA A 118 25.05 -26.90 -20.20
N LEU A 119 24.73 -25.60 -20.13
CA LEU A 119 23.37 -25.13 -19.89
C LEU A 119 22.45 -25.52 -21.07
N PRO A 120 21.19 -25.91 -20.80
CA PRO A 120 20.24 -26.20 -21.85
C PRO A 120 20.03 -24.99 -22.77
N SER A 121 19.95 -25.21 -24.08
CA SER A 121 19.72 -24.17 -25.10
C SER A 121 18.38 -23.42 -25.00
N ARG A 122 17.55 -23.73 -24.00
CA ARG A 122 16.25 -23.10 -23.73
C ARG A 122 16.29 -22.07 -22.59
N VAL A 123 17.44 -21.81 -21.97
CA VAL A 123 17.53 -20.79 -20.90
C VAL A 123 17.42 -19.39 -21.53
N PRO A 124 16.40 -18.58 -21.20
CA PRO A 124 16.24 -17.25 -21.76
C PRO A 124 17.46 -16.36 -21.49
N GLY A 125 17.92 -15.63 -22.51
CA GLY A 125 19.05 -14.70 -22.40
C GLY A 125 20.44 -15.32 -22.53
N LEU A 126 20.55 -16.65 -22.67
CA LEU A 126 21.81 -17.30 -23.03
C LEU A 126 21.97 -17.27 -24.56
N GLU A 127 22.79 -16.35 -25.05
CA GLU A 127 23.17 -16.27 -26.46
C GLU A 127 24.60 -16.78 -26.67
N ASP A 128 24.85 -17.45 -27.81
CA ASP A 128 26.20 -17.88 -28.21
C ASP A 128 27.19 -16.69 -28.34
N SER A 129 26.67 -15.47 -28.53
CA SER A 129 27.43 -14.22 -28.49
C SER A 129 28.03 -13.99 -27.10
N LEU A 130 27.24 -14.10 -26.03
CA LEU A 130 27.69 -13.87 -24.66
C LEU A 130 28.74 -14.88 -24.21
N ILE A 131 28.58 -16.16 -24.55
CA ILE A 131 29.58 -17.20 -24.25
C ILE A 131 30.89 -16.86 -24.98
N ARG A 132 30.83 -16.43 -26.25
CA ARG A 132 32.01 -15.98 -27.01
C ARG A 132 32.63 -14.70 -26.46
N GLU A 133 31.82 -13.77 -25.94
CA GLU A 133 32.31 -12.56 -25.30
C GLU A 133 33.06 -12.86 -24.00
N ILE A 134 32.48 -13.70 -23.12
CA ILE A 134 33.13 -14.13 -21.87
C ILE A 134 34.43 -14.89 -22.16
N THR A 135 34.40 -15.81 -23.13
CA THR A 135 35.58 -16.63 -23.47
C THR A 135 36.63 -15.87 -24.27
N GLY A 136 36.24 -14.90 -25.09
CA GLY A 136 37.12 -14.13 -25.98
C GLY A 136 37.71 -12.86 -25.37
N SER A 137 37.06 -12.28 -24.36
CA SER A 137 37.56 -11.09 -23.65
C SER A 137 38.70 -11.49 -22.70
N HIS A 138 39.87 -10.85 -22.83
CA HIS A 138 41.04 -11.08 -21.99
C HIS A 138 41.42 -12.58 -21.86
N PRO A 139 41.84 -13.25 -22.96
CA PRO A 139 42.10 -14.70 -22.96
C PRO A 139 43.21 -15.13 -22.01
N ASP A 140 44.16 -14.23 -21.74
CA ASP A 140 45.30 -14.48 -20.84
C ASP A 140 44.97 -14.25 -19.36
N LEU A 141 43.78 -13.73 -19.03
CA LEU A 141 43.37 -13.45 -17.66
C LEU A 141 42.74 -14.69 -17.01
N GLY A 142 43.39 -15.20 -15.97
CA GLY A 142 42.76 -16.15 -15.04
C GLY A 142 41.78 -15.42 -14.12
N TYR A 143 40.60 -16.00 -13.90
CA TYR A 143 39.67 -15.52 -12.88
C TYR A 143 39.01 -16.68 -12.14
N TYR A 144 38.52 -16.37 -10.94
CA TYR A 144 37.94 -17.33 -10.00
C TYR A 144 36.60 -16.81 -9.49
N LEU A 145 35.63 -17.71 -9.33
CA LEU A 145 34.34 -17.40 -8.77
C LEU A 145 34.21 -18.06 -7.40
N GLY A 146 33.87 -17.25 -6.39
CA GLY A 146 33.40 -17.72 -5.09
C GLY A 146 31.90 -17.46 -4.97
N PHE A 147 31.16 -18.40 -4.40
CA PHE A 147 29.73 -18.23 -4.17
C PHE A 147 29.35 -18.76 -2.79
N SER A 148 28.98 -17.86 -1.89
CA SER A 148 28.60 -18.20 -0.52
C SER A 148 27.11 -18.49 -0.42
N ILE A 149 26.76 -19.51 0.36
CA ILE A 149 25.38 -19.89 0.69
C ILE A 149 25.13 -19.52 2.15
N ASP A 150 24.55 -18.34 2.37
CA ASP A 150 24.22 -17.83 3.71
C ASP A 150 22.72 -17.50 3.88
N TRP A 151 22.19 -17.87 5.04
CA TRP A 151 20.79 -17.69 5.43
C TRP A 151 20.68 -16.53 6.42
N SER A 152 19.78 -15.59 6.13
CA SER A 152 19.49 -14.43 6.97
C SER A 152 18.01 -14.35 7.28
N HIS A 153 17.63 -13.78 8.42
CA HIS A 153 16.25 -13.39 8.69
C HIS A 153 16.03 -11.91 8.39
N VAL A 154 14.99 -11.59 7.64
CA VAL A 154 14.50 -10.22 7.46
C VAL A 154 12.99 -10.20 7.70
N GLY A 155 12.58 -9.48 8.74
CA GLY A 155 11.18 -9.49 9.19
C GLY A 155 10.78 -10.88 9.69
N LYS A 156 9.75 -11.45 9.08
CA LYS A 156 9.26 -12.82 9.36
C LYS A 156 9.75 -13.86 8.35
N SER A 157 10.57 -13.45 7.39
CA SER A 157 11.00 -14.31 6.29
C SER A 157 12.45 -14.76 6.47
N VAL A 158 12.71 -16.04 6.18
CA VAL A 158 14.07 -16.52 5.91
C VAL A 158 14.41 -16.07 4.49
N LEU A 159 15.54 -15.40 4.33
CA LEU A 159 16.10 -14.98 3.06
C LEU A 159 17.42 -15.69 2.83
N TRP A 160 17.60 -16.14 1.60
CA TRP A 160 18.90 -16.56 1.13
C TRP A 160 19.61 -15.34 0.55
N THR A 161 20.79 -15.00 1.08
CA THR A 161 21.58 -13.86 0.63
C THR A 161 22.92 -14.35 0.08
N PRO A 162 22.94 -15.01 -1.08
CA PRO A 162 24.20 -15.44 -1.66
C PRO A 162 25.08 -14.26 -2.00
N GLN A 163 26.36 -14.40 -1.69
CA GLN A 163 27.40 -13.47 -2.11
C GLN A 163 28.21 -14.12 -3.22
N LEU A 164 28.14 -13.54 -4.42
CA LEU A 164 29.04 -13.85 -5.52
C LEU A 164 30.31 -13.01 -5.38
N ARG A 165 31.44 -13.67 -5.54
CA ARG A 165 32.77 -13.08 -5.65
C ARG A 165 33.38 -13.46 -6.98
N ILE A 166 33.98 -12.51 -7.68
CA ILE A 166 34.77 -12.74 -8.88
C ILE A 166 36.13 -12.09 -8.65
N SER A 167 37.23 -12.84 -8.77
CA SER A 167 38.59 -12.29 -8.55
C SER A 167 39.56 -12.71 -9.65
N ASP A 168 40.52 -11.86 -9.99
CA ASP A 168 41.63 -12.18 -10.92
C ASP A 168 42.83 -12.85 -10.22
N PHE A 169 42.72 -13.04 -8.90
CA PHE A 169 43.74 -13.64 -8.06
C PHE A 169 43.15 -14.76 -7.21
N TRP A 170 44.01 -15.67 -6.75
CA TRP A 170 43.64 -16.71 -5.80
C TRP A 170 43.69 -16.14 -4.37
N PRO A 171 42.53 -16.00 -3.68
CA PRO A 171 42.46 -15.43 -2.34
C PRO A 171 43.46 -16.07 -1.38
N VAL A 172 44.08 -15.27 -0.51
CA VAL A 172 45.03 -15.77 0.48
C VAL A 172 44.28 -16.46 1.62
N SER A 173 43.10 -15.96 1.99
CA SER A 173 42.32 -16.52 3.08
C SER A 173 41.78 -17.91 2.76
N ALA A 174 42.04 -18.85 3.67
CA ALA A 174 41.50 -20.22 3.61
C ALA A 174 39.97 -20.27 3.76
N ARG A 175 39.33 -19.17 4.18
CA ARG A 175 37.87 -19.02 4.21
C ARG A 175 37.29 -18.86 2.81
N LEU A 176 38.08 -18.32 1.89
CA LEU A 176 37.61 -17.83 0.59
C LEU A 176 37.97 -18.76 -0.54
N ALA A 177 39.12 -19.42 -0.44
CA ALA A 177 39.57 -20.34 -1.44
C ALA A 177 40.15 -21.60 -0.80
N PRO A 178 40.11 -22.74 -1.51
CA PRO A 178 40.82 -23.93 -1.08
C PRO A 178 42.33 -23.69 -1.07
N PRO A 179 43.11 -24.57 -0.41
CA PRO A 179 44.57 -24.53 -0.46
C PRO A 179 45.06 -24.47 -1.90
N ARG A 180 46.01 -23.57 -2.19
CA ARG A 180 46.52 -23.33 -3.55
C ARG A 180 47.06 -24.63 -4.17
N LEU A 181 46.49 -25.03 -5.30
CA LEU A 181 46.92 -26.20 -6.07
C LEU A 181 48.07 -25.83 -7.02
N MET A 182 49.32 -26.05 -6.60
CA MET A 182 50.55 -25.69 -7.36
C MET A 182 50.60 -24.23 -7.85
N ALA A 183 51.72 -23.80 -8.45
CA ALA A 183 52.09 -22.39 -8.63
C ALA A 183 51.17 -21.59 -9.57
N VAL A 184 49.99 -21.18 -9.09
CA VAL A 184 49.20 -20.09 -9.69
C VAL A 184 50.06 -18.84 -9.66
N PRO A 185 50.44 -18.27 -10.81
CA PRO A 185 51.27 -17.07 -10.84
C PRO A 185 50.51 -15.90 -10.21
N PRO A 186 51.21 -14.98 -9.52
CA PRO A 186 50.58 -13.75 -9.07
C PRO A 186 50.02 -12.99 -10.27
N SER A 187 48.90 -12.31 -10.04
CA SER A 187 48.27 -11.49 -11.06
C SER A 187 49.22 -10.37 -11.48
N SER A 188 49.36 -10.15 -12.80
CA SER A 188 50.24 -9.11 -13.32
C SER A 188 49.67 -7.71 -13.01
N PRO A 189 50.54 -6.72 -12.72
CA PRO A 189 50.12 -5.33 -12.55
C PRO A 189 49.37 -4.81 -13.79
N LYS A 190 48.27 -4.10 -13.56
CA LYS A 190 47.37 -3.56 -14.59
C LYS A 190 47.25 -2.06 -14.43
N THR A 191 47.31 -1.33 -15.54
CA THR A 191 47.01 0.11 -15.51
C THR A 191 45.57 0.37 -15.04
N SER A 192 45.31 1.57 -14.51
CA SER A 192 43.97 2.00 -14.05
C SER A 192 42.87 1.79 -15.09
N LEU A 193 43.16 2.02 -16.38
CA LEU A 193 42.23 1.79 -17.49
C LEU A 193 41.88 0.31 -17.69
N VAL A 194 42.89 -0.57 -17.63
CA VAL A 194 42.70 -2.01 -17.79
C VAL A 194 41.98 -2.60 -16.57
N ALA A 195 42.33 -2.14 -15.37
CA ALA A 195 41.65 -2.53 -14.13
C ALA A 195 40.17 -2.14 -14.15
N ALA A 196 39.86 -0.92 -14.57
CA ALA A 196 38.49 -0.44 -14.74
C ALA A 196 37.69 -1.29 -15.74
N ASP A 197 38.29 -1.59 -16.90
CA ASP A 197 37.67 -2.43 -17.93
C ASP A 197 37.37 -3.86 -17.44
N ILE A 198 38.32 -4.47 -16.72
CA ILE A 198 38.14 -5.81 -16.16
C ILE A 198 37.02 -5.82 -15.10
N LEU A 199 37.02 -4.86 -14.18
CA LEU A 199 36.00 -4.81 -13.12
C LEU A 199 34.59 -4.62 -13.68
N GLU A 200 34.43 -3.69 -14.61
CA GLU A 200 33.13 -3.26 -15.12
C GLU A 200 32.64 -4.14 -16.28
N ASN A 201 33.45 -4.25 -17.34
CA ASN A 201 33.00 -4.90 -18.58
C ASN A 201 33.15 -6.41 -18.50
N LEU A 202 34.24 -6.93 -17.93
CA LEU A 202 34.43 -8.37 -17.78
C LEU A 202 33.69 -8.92 -16.55
N PHE A 203 34.05 -8.50 -15.33
CA PHE A 203 33.51 -9.11 -14.12
C PHE A 203 32.02 -8.84 -13.93
N TRP A 204 31.59 -7.58 -14.02
CA TRP A 204 30.17 -7.26 -13.83
C TRP A 204 29.33 -7.55 -15.08
N LYS A 205 29.59 -6.92 -16.24
CA LYS A 205 28.68 -7.02 -17.39
C LYS A 205 28.68 -8.38 -18.08
N GLN A 206 29.77 -9.14 -18.01
CA GLN A 206 29.90 -10.44 -18.70
C GLN A 206 29.84 -11.62 -17.72
N VAL A 207 30.79 -11.74 -16.79
CA VAL A 207 30.90 -12.92 -15.90
C VAL A 207 29.74 -13.01 -14.93
N GLU A 208 29.40 -11.92 -14.23
CA GLU A 208 28.24 -11.89 -13.33
C GLU A 208 26.93 -12.12 -14.10
N LYS A 209 26.76 -11.48 -15.27
CA LYS A 209 25.60 -11.73 -16.15
C LYS A 209 25.48 -13.21 -16.54
N GLY A 210 26.60 -13.85 -16.91
CA GLY A 210 26.66 -15.28 -17.20
C GLY A 210 26.29 -16.13 -15.98
N PHE A 211 26.82 -15.79 -14.81
CA PHE A 211 26.48 -16.47 -13.55
C PHE A 211 24.99 -16.33 -13.20
N ARG A 212 24.43 -15.13 -13.39
CA ARG A 212 23.00 -14.87 -13.22
C ARG A 212 22.16 -15.72 -14.17
N ILE A 213 22.51 -15.81 -15.45
CA ILE A 213 21.82 -16.68 -16.43
C ILE A 213 21.89 -18.15 -16.01
N MET A 214 23.07 -18.61 -15.60
CA MET A 214 23.25 -19.97 -15.09
C MET A 214 22.30 -20.22 -13.90
N ARG A 215 22.30 -19.33 -12.91
CA ARG A 215 21.41 -19.42 -11.74
C ARG A 215 19.93 -19.41 -12.12
N LEU A 216 19.51 -18.51 -13.02
CA LEU A 216 18.12 -18.44 -13.52
C LEU A 216 17.70 -19.71 -14.29
N GLY A 217 18.64 -20.36 -14.99
CA GLY A 217 18.41 -21.65 -15.66
C GLY A 217 17.99 -22.77 -14.69
N PHE A 218 18.36 -22.66 -13.42
CA PHE A 218 17.92 -23.54 -12.33
C PHE A 218 16.75 -22.95 -11.52
N GLY A 219 16.03 -21.94 -12.02
CA GLY A 219 14.86 -21.38 -11.33
C GLY A 219 15.18 -20.66 -10.01
N LEU A 220 16.44 -20.28 -9.80
CA LEU A 220 16.88 -19.48 -8.66
C LEU A 220 16.74 -17.99 -9.01
N GLY A 221 15.53 -17.45 -8.89
CA GLY A 221 15.20 -16.05 -9.21
C GLY A 221 15.65 -15.02 -8.16
N GLU A 222 15.72 -13.75 -8.53
CA GLU A 222 16.11 -12.63 -7.65
C GLU A 222 14.91 -12.04 -6.92
N ALA A 223 15.09 -11.61 -5.68
CA ALA A 223 14.11 -10.81 -4.95
C ALA A 223 14.26 -9.34 -5.36
N GLY A 224 13.53 -8.93 -6.39
CA GLY A 224 13.42 -7.52 -6.76
C GLY A 224 12.64 -6.74 -5.70
N VAL A 225 13.16 -5.59 -5.27
CA VAL A 225 12.46 -4.67 -4.36
C VAL A 225 12.04 -3.44 -5.18
N TRP A 226 10.73 -3.20 -5.28
CA TRP A 226 10.20 -2.12 -6.11
C TRP A 226 9.80 -0.92 -5.24
N VAL A 227 10.51 0.19 -5.34
CA VAL A 227 10.22 1.40 -4.57
C VAL A 227 9.81 2.53 -5.51
N ALA A 228 8.58 3.04 -5.35
CA ALA A 228 8.06 4.17 -6.13
C ALA A 228 8.30 4.01 -7.65
N ARG A 229 7.95 2.82 -8.19
CA ARG A 229 8.15 2.41 -9.60
C ARG A 229 9.59 2.19 -10.05
N HIS A 230 10.56 2.22 -9.14
CA HIS A 230 11.95 1.91 -9.45
C HIS A 230 12.33 0.57 -8.83
N GLU A 231 12.97 -0.29 -9.60
CA GLU A 231 13.60 -1.51 -9.08
C GLU A 231 14.89 -1.14 -8.34
N LEU A 232 14.98 -1.51 -7.07
CA LEU A 232 16.21 -1.41 -6.31
C LEU A 232 17.11 -2.60 -6.63
N GLU A 233 18.18 -2.33 -7.36
CA GLU A 233 19.18 -3.33 -7.70
C GLU A 233 20.13 -3.56 -6.52
N PRO A 234 20.61 -4.80 -6.32
CA PRO A 234 21.60 -5.09 -5.29
C PRO A 234 22.91 -4.32 -5.51
N PRO A 235 23.57 -3.82 -4.43
CA PRO A 235 24.82 -3.09 -4.56
C PRO A 235 25.94 -3.93 -5.19
N VAL A 236 26.75 -3.24 -5.99
CA VAL A 236 27.96 -3.80 -6.59
C VAL A 236 29.18 -3.21 -5.90
N PHE A 237 30.07 -4.08 -5.40
CA PHE A 237 31.30 -3.68 -4.75
C PHE A 237 32.49 -4.06 -5.62
N TYR A 238 33.19 -3.04 -6.10
CA TYR A 238 34.47 -3.16 -6.78
C TYR A 238 35.59 -3.04 -5.77
N TYR A 239 36.54 -3.95 -5.83
CA TYR A 239 37.79 -3.90 -5.07
C TYR A 239 38.96 -3.84 -6.05
N ALA A 240 39.88 -2.91 -5.81
CA ALA A 240 41.10 -2.78 -6.59
C ALA A 240 42.29 -2.52 -5.66
N GLU A 241 43.28 -3.41 -5.69
CA GLU A 241 44.49 -3.32 -4.87
C GLU A 241 45.61 -2.65 -5.68
N PRO A 242 46.13 -1.48 -5.24
CA PRO A 242 47.28 -0.86 -5.88
C PRO A 242 48.53 -1.73 -5.77
N ALA A 243 49.33 -1.79 -6.85
CA ALA A 243 50.64 -2.43 -6.86
C ALA A 243 51.62 -1.76 -5.90
N GLU A 244 51.50 -0.44 -5.75
CA GLU A 244 52.24 0.37 -4.78
C GLU A 244 51.23 1.07 -3.87
N MET A 245 51.24 0.72 -2.58
CA MET A 245 50.34 1.32 -1.60
C MET A 245 50.75 2.75 -1.26
N PRO A 246 49.79 3.69 -1.15
CA PRO A 246 50.10 5.03 -0.69
C PRO A 246 50.57 5.01 0.77
N SER A 247 51.49 5.91 1.12
CA SER A 247 52.02 6.02 2.48
C SER A 247 50.98 6.51 3.48
N ARG A 248 50.02 7.33 3.01
CA ARG A 248 48.86 7.78 3.77
C ARG A 248 47.59 7.57 2.95
N PRO A 249 46.47 7.21 3.58
CA PRO A 249 45.22 6.99 2.86
C PRO A 249 44.68 8.24 2.17
N GLU A 250 44.99 9.43 2.71
CA GLU A 250 44.60 10.71 2.10
C GLU A 250 45.28 10.93 0.74
N ASP A 251 46.43 10.31 0.49
CA ASP A 251 47.18 10.48 -0.75
C ASP A 251 46.41 9.96 -1.98
N PHE A 252 45.46 9.02 -1.81
CA PHE A 252 44.56 8.60 -2.90
C PHE A 252 43.80 9.76 -3.53
N LEU A 253 43.43 10.74 -2.71
CA LEU A 253 42.66 11.90 -3.14
C LEU A 253 43.55 13.13 -3.29
N GLU A 254 44.61 13.28 -2.49
CA GLU A 254 45.46 14.47 -2.47
C GLU A 254 46.60 14.44 -3.48
N SER A 255 47.17 13.26 -3.76
CA SER A 255 48.29 13.13 -4.70
C SER A 255 47.81 13.22 -6.15
N PRO A 256 48.33 14.13 -6.99
CA PRO A 256 47.89 14.26 -8.39
C PRO A 256 48.03 12.97 -9.20
N ALA A 257 49.07 12.17 -8.92
CA ALA A 257 49.29 10.90 -9.61
C ALA A 257 48.25 9.85 -9.21
N CYS A 258 47.98 9.71 -7.91
CA CYS A 258 46.97 8.76 -7.41
C CYS A 258 45.56 9.17 -7.81
N LEU A 259 45.28 10.48 -7.78
CA LEU A 259 43.97 11.03 -8.11
C LEU A 259 43.60 10.76 -9.57
N ALA A 260 44.52 10.95 -10.53
CA ALA A 260 44.24 10.70 -11.94
C ALA A 260 43.86 9.22 -12.21
N ASP A 261 44.54 8.27 -11.57
CA ASP A 261 44.21 6.85 -11.68
C ASP A 261 42.90 6.49 -10.98
N LEU A 262 42.61 7.12 -9.84
CA LEU A 262 41.34 6.97 -9.14
C LEU A 262 40.17 7.53 -9.95
N GLU A 263 40.35 8.66 -10.65
CA GLU A 263 39.36 9.22 -11.57
C GLU A 263 39.04 8.25 -12.71
N HIS A 264 40.03 7.50 -13.21
CA HIS A 264 39.79 6.45 -14.21
C HIS A 264 38.90 5.34 -13.68
N LEU A 265 39.19 4.81 -12.48
CA LEU A 265 38.35 3.80 -11.83
C LEU A 265 36.95 4.34 -11.54
N CYS A 266 36.83 5.52 -10.93
CA CYS A 266 35.54 6.11 -10.56
C CYS A 266 34.66 6.42 -11.78
N ARG A 267 35.25 6.80 -12.91
CA ARG A 267 34.49 7.05 -14.14
C ARG A 267 33.79 5.81 -14.65
N VAL A 268 34.44 4.66 -14.55
CA VAL A 268 33.95 3.41 -15.11
C VAL A 268 33.08 2.67 -14.09
N ALA A 269 33.56 2.50 -12.85
CA ALA A 269 32.87 1.75 -11.80
C ALA A 269 31.78 2.57 -11.07
N LEU A 270 31.98 3.86 -10.84
CA LEU A 270 30.99 4.72 -10.17
C LEU A 270 30.25 5.65 -11.13
N GLY A 271 30.68 5.75 -12.40
CA GLY A 271 30.10 6.64 -13.41
C GLY A 271 30.42 8.13 -13.20
N THR A 272 31.42 8.50 -12.39
CA THR A 272 31.75 9.90 -12.06
C THR A 272 33.17 10.27 -12.48
N HIS A 273 33.35 11.46 -13.05
CA HIS A 273 34.66 11.95 -13.44
C HIS A 273 35.48 12.50 -12.26
N ASP A 274 34.81 12.86 -11.16
CA ASP A 274 35.45 13.46 -9.99
C ASP A 274 35.13 12.61 -8.75
N PRO A 275 36.13 11.96 -8.12
CA PRO A 275 35.93 11.18 -6.90
C PRO A 275 35.58 12.05 -5.68
N ARG A 276 35.65 13.38 -5.79
CA ARG A 276 35.28 14.36 -4.76
C ARG A 276 33.93 15.03 -5.05
N SER A 277 33.21 14.57 -6.05
CA SER A 277 31.94 15.17 -6.42
C SER A 277 30.91 15.05 -5.29
N SER A 278 29.96 16.00 -5.26
CA SER A 278 28.97 16.08 -4.16
C SER A 278 28.01 14.90 -4.04
N ASP A 279 27.95 14.06 -5.08
CA ASP A 279 27.17 12.82 -5.20
C ASP A 279 27.99 11.56 -4.88
N VAL A 280 29.31 11.69 -4.65
CA VAL A 280 30.15 10.64 -4.08
C VAL A 280 30.16 10.78 -2.56
N ILE A 281 30.03 9.64 -1.90
CA ILE A 281 30.06 9.50 -0.46
C ILE A 281 31.28 8.65 -0.11
N GLY A 282 32.04 9.02 0.91
CA GLY A 282 33.30 8.33 1.17
C GLY A 282 33.70 8.33 2.62
N SER A 283 34.37 7.26 3.06
CA SER A 283 34.97 7.17 4.39
C SER A 283 36.15 6.21 4.39
N PHE A 284 37.09 6.45 5.30
CA PHE A 284 38.08 5.45 5.67
C PHE A 284 37.47 4.52 6.71
N LEU A 285 37.41 3.23 6.40
CA LEU A 285 36.83 2.19 7.24
C LEU A 285 37.93 1.47 8.04
N GLU A 286 37.51 0.72 9.06
CA GLU A 286 38.37 -0.26 9.74
C GLU A 286 38.97 -1.26 8.74
N GLY A 287 40.13 -1.83 9.09
CA GLY A 287 40.87 -2.71 8.18
C GLY A 287 41.70 -1.98 7.11
N ASN A 288 41.88 -0.67 7.25
CA ASN A 288 42.61 0.18 6.31
C ASN A 288 42.02 0.16 4.89
N LEU A 289 40.72 0.41 4.80
CA LEU A 289 39.98 0.45 3.54
C LEU A 289 39.47 1.87 3.28
N LEU A 290 39.69 2.40 2.08
CA LEU A 290 38.97 3.55 1.54
C LEU A 290 37.75 3.01 0.81
N ALA A 291 36.55 3.42 1.23
CA ALA A 291 35.31 3.11 0.53
C ALA A 291 34.71 4.38 -0.07
N LEU A 292 34.49 4.37 -1.39
CA LEU A 292 33.73 5.37 -2.12
C LEU A 292 32.42 4.74 -2.58
N ARG A 293 31.32 5.46 -2.43
CA ARG A 293 29.98 5.02 -2.80
C ARG A 293 29.34 6.05 -3.70
N ARG A 294 28.65 5.59 -4.74
CA ARG A 294 27.74 6.40 -5.53
C ARG A 294 26.48 5.63 -5.87
N GLU A 295 25.35 6.32 -5.87
CA GLU A 295 24.08 5.77 -6.30
C GLU A 295 23.72 6.34 -7.67
N LEU A 296 23.41 5.46 -8.62
CA LEU A 296 22.88 5.85 -9.93
C LEU A 296 21.37 5.69 -9.93
N LEU A 297 20.66 6.78 -10.22
CA LEU A 297 19.23 6.81 -10.45
C LEU A 297 18.97 6.73 -11.96
N GLY A 298 18.52 5.56 -12.43
CA GLY A 298 18.02 5.36 -13.79
C GLY A 298 16.55 5.77 -13.93
N SER A 299 15.98 5.55 -15.11
CA SER A 299 14.55 5.80 -15.40
C SER A 299 13.60 4.91 -14.59
N ASP A 300 14.04 3.70 -14.29
CA ASP A 300 13.26 2.60 -13.73
C ASP A 300 14.04 1.81 -12.67
N ARG A 301 15.28 2.21 -12.35
CA ARG A 301 16.18 1.47 -11.45
C ARG A 301 16.97 2.39 -10.53
N ILE A 302 17.25 1.90 -9.33
CA ILE A 302 18.19 2.50 -8.37
C ILE A 302 19.32 1.51 -8.19
N HIS A 303 20.55 1.91 -8.52
CA HIS A 303 21.70 1.01 -8.46
C HIS A 303 22.84 1.63 -7.62
N PRO A 304 23.16 1.05 -6.45
CA PRO A 304 24.27 1.47 -5.63
C PRO A 304 25.59 0.81 -6.05
N PHE A 305 26.66 1.62 -6.16
CA PHE A 305 28.00 1.17 -6.49
C PHE A 305 28.99 1.58 -5.41
N TYR A 306 29.91 0.68 -5.12
CA TYR A 306 30.99 0.86 -4.16
C TYR A 306 32.32 0.59 -4.82
N LEU A 307 33.31 1.45 -4.60
CA LEU A 307 34.70 1.23 -4.91
C LEU A 307 35.49 1.19 -3.60
N VAL A 308 36.15 0.07 -3.35
CA VAL A 308 36.92 -0.20 -2.14
C VAL A 308 38.39 -0.37 -2.51
N LEU A 309 39.24 0.42 -1.86
CA LEU A 309 40.68 0.45 -2.09
C LEU A 309 41.40 0.21 -0.76
N PRO A 310 42.28 -0.78 -0.66
CA PRO A 310 43.08 -0.96 0.55
C PRO A 310 44.20 0.09 0.65
N TRP A 311 44.70 0.30 1.86
CA TRP A 311 45.94 1.02 2.11
C TRP A 311 46.69 0.39 3.29
N TRP A 312 48.01 0.43 3.30
CA TRP A 312 48.81 0.10 4.49
C TRP A 312 50.25 0.58 4.32
N SER A 313 50.93 0.85 5.43
CA SER A 313 52.30 1.40 5.44
C SER A 313 53.40 0.35 5.55
N THR A 314 53.09 -0.94 5.75
CA THR A 314 54.09 -2.01 5.97
C THR A 314 53.80 -3.29 5.20
N GLU A 315 54.84 -3.93 4.66
CA GLU A 315 54.85 -5.20 3.93
C GLU A 315 54.57 -6.45 4.83
N ARG A 316 53.43 -6.53 5.50
CA ARG A 316 53.05 -7.80 6.18
C ARG A 316 52.05 -8.57 5.33
N ALA A 317 52.44 -9.76 4.90
CA ALA A 317 51.54 -10.72 4.23
C ALA A 317 50.30 -11.07 5.08
N GLU A 318 50.39 -10.93 6.41
CA GLU A 318 49.27 -11.07 7.35
C GLU A 318 48.14 -10.04 7.12
N TRP A 319 48.42 -8.89 6.51
CA TRP A 319 47.41 -7.87 6.23
C TRP A 319 46.50 -8.21 5.06
N ILE A 320 46.96 -8.99 4.09
CA ILE A 320 46.15 -9.33 2.90
C ILE A 320 44.95 -10.17 3.31
N GLU A 321 45.15 -11.19 4.15
CA GLU A 321 44.06 -12.02 4.66
C GLU A 321 43.06 -11.20 5.50
N GLU A 322 43.55 -10.28 6.32
CA GLU A 322 42.70 -9.40 7.12
C GLU A 322 41.88 -8.44 6.23
N VAL A 323 42.49 -7.88 5.18
CA VAL A 323 41.82 -7.01 4.21
C VAL A 323 40.75 -7.77 3.43
N GLU A 324 41.03 -8.99 2.98
CA GLU A 324 40.03 -9.86 2.36
C GLU A 324 38.86 -10.14 3.30
N ARG A 325 39.14 -10.39 4.58
CA ARG A 325 38.12 -10.63 5.62
C ARG A 325 37.26 -9.40 5.86
N GLU A 326 37.88 -8.23 6.05
CA GLU A 326 37.18 -6.97 6.28
C GLU A 326 36.39 -6.52 5.06
N LEU A 327 36.92 -6.69 3.84
CA LEU A 327 36.20 -6.40 2.59
C LEU A 327 34.88 -7.18 2.51
N LEU A 328 34.91 -8.48 2.81
CA LEU A 328 33.70 -9.30 2.78
C LEU A 328 32.72 -8.95 3.88
N PHE A 329 33.22 -8.69 5.08
CA PHE A 329 32.39 -8.22 6.19
C PHE A 329 31.70 -6.90 5.84
N ILE A 330 32.44 -5.94 5.27
CA ILE A 330 31.92 -4.65 4.82
C ILE A 330 30.89 -4.83 3.71
N ALA A 331 31.20 -5.61 2.68
CA ALA A 331 30.29 -5.86 1.58
C ALA A 331 28.99 -6.54 2.06
N ASP A 332 29.09 -7.56 2.92
CA ASP A 332 27.92 -8.23 3.51
C ASP A 332 27.05 -7.27 4.34
N LYS A 333 27.69 -6.52 5.24
CA LYS A 333 26.95 -5.63 6.16
C LYS A 333 26.37 -4.41 5.45
N LEU A 334 27.08 -3.81 4.49
CA LEU A 334 26.54 -2.71 3.66
C LEU A 334 25.44 -3.20 2.73
N PHE A 335 25.60 -4.39 2.12
CA PHE A 335 24.53 -5.03 1.37
C PHE A 335 23.28 -5.20 2.24
N TYR A 336 23.42 -5.76 3.44
CA TYR A 336 22.30 -5.93 4.37
C TYR A 336 21.66 -4.59 4.76
N VAL A 337 22.45 -3.56 5.02
CA VAL A 337 21.95 -2.20 5.33
C VAL A 337 21.08 -1.69 4.19
N GLU A 338 21.58 -1.71 2.95
CA GLU A 338 20.84 -1.18 1.80
C GLU A 338 19.63 -2.03 1.43
N PHE A 339 19.78 -3.36 1.45
CA PHE A 339 18.67 -4.26 1.19
C PHE A 339 17.57 -4.12 2.26
N SER A 340 17.92 -4.12 3.55
CA SER A 340 16.94 -3.98 4.64
C SER A 340 16.28 -2.60 4.63
N ALA A 341 17.01 -1.55 4.26
CA ALA A 341 16.44 -0.22 4.02
C ALA A 341 15.42 -0.25 2.89
N GLY A 342 15.78 -0.80 1.73
CA GLY A 342 14.90 -0.98 0.59
C GLY A 342 13.63 -1.76 0.95
N TYR A 343 13.79 -2.92 1.59
CA TYR A 343 12.69 -3.80 1.98
C TYR A 343 11.74 -3.15 2.99
N ARG A 344 12.26 -2.51 4.05
CA ARG A 344 11.41 -1.80 5.02
C ARG A 344 10.63 -0.67 4.38
N ILE A 345 11.25 0.04 3.44
CA ILE A 345 10.58 1.12 2.73
C ILE A 345 9.53 0.58 1.78
N TYR A 346 9.81 -0.50 1.06
CA TYR A 346 8.83 -1.21 0.25
C TYR A 346 7.59 -1.57 1.08
N ASP A 347 7.78 -2.19 2.25
CA ASP A 347 6.69 -2.52 3.18
C ASP A 347 5.91 -1.28 3.59
N ILE A 348 6.60 -0.21 4.00
CA ILE A 348 5.95 1.06 4.41
C ILE A 348 5.17 1.68 3.26
N THR A 349 5.72 1.72 2.04
CA THR A 349 5.04 2.31 0.88
C THR A 349 3.85 1.47 0.43
N THR A 350 3.95 0.15 0.54
CA THR A 350 2.85 -0.79 0.25
C THR A 350 1.74 -0.61 1.28
N ASP A 351 2.09 -0.57 2.57
CA ASP A 351 1.15 -0.29 3.67
C ASP A 351 0.52 1.12 3.57
N LEU A 352 1.24 2.08 2.97
CA LEU A 352 0.79 3.46 2.79
C LEU A 352 -0.15 3.65 1.58
N ALA A 353 -0.08 2.76 0.58
CA ALA A 353 -0.88 2.87 -0.64
C ALA A 353 -2.39 2.88 -0.34
N MET A 354 -2.89 1.87 0.38
CA MET A 354 -4.33 1.77 0.70
C MET A 354 -4.86 2.98 1.49
N PRO A 355 -4.23 3.42 2.61
CA PRO A 355 -4.66 4.62 3.31
C PRO A 355 -4.60 5.90 2.47
N THR A 356 -3.59 6.04 1.60
CA THR A 356 -3.42 7.24 0.77
C THR A 356 -4.53 7.37 -0.26
N GLU A 357 -4.93 6.26 -0.85
CA GLU A 357 -6.06 6.24 -1.76
C GLU A 357 -7.40 6.50 -1.04
N ALA A 358 -7.64 5.89 0.11
CA ALA A 358 -8.84 6.17 0.91
C ALA A 358 -8.95 7.67 1.25
N MET A 359 -7.83 8.30 1.65
CA MET A 359 -7.78 9.75 1.86
C MET A 359 -7.97 10.56 0.58
N ALA A 360 -7.58 10.01 -0.59
CA ALA A 360 -7.78 10.69 -1.86
C ALA A 360 -9.27 10.87 -2.17
N LEU A 361 -10.07 9.85 -1.85
CA LEU A 361 -11.54 9.88 -1.93
C LEU A 361 -12.11 10.97 -1.04
N TRP A 362 -11.73 10.96 0.25
CA TRP A 362 -12.30 11.89 1.22
C TRP A 362 -11.92 13.35 1.00
N GLY A 363 -10.79 13.63 0.35
CA GLY A 363 -10.44 15.01 0.02
C GLY A 363 -11.57 15.69 -0.77
N GLY A 364 -12.06 15.05 -1.83
CA GLY A 364 -13.19 15.56 -2.61
C GLY A 364 -14.50 15.55 -1.80
N THR A 365 -14.80 14.43 -1.12
CA THR A 365 -16.01 14.28 -0.30
C THR A 365 -16.12 15.36 0.80
N LEU A 366 -15.01 15.72 1.45
CA LEU A 366 -15.01 16.72 2.52
C LEU A 366 -15.09 18.15 2.02
N ASP A 367 -14.48 18.44 0.87
CA ASP A 367 -14.59 19.75 0.23
C ASP A 367 -16.07 20.01 -0.16
N ASP A 368 -16.71 19.01 -0.77
CA ASP A 368 -18.15 19.03 -1.09
C ASP A 368 -19.00 19.18 0.19
N ALA A 369 -18.71 18.41 1.24
CA ALA A 369 -19.40 18.53 2.52
C ALA A 369 -19.24 19.93 3.13
N ALA A 370 -18.03 20.49 3.10
CA ALA A 370 -17.77 21.82 3.62
C ALA A 370 -18.49 22.91 2.82
N GLU A 371 -18.64 22.75 1.51
CA GLU A 371 -19.45 23.65 0.66
C GLU A 371 -20.94 23.54 1.00
N ILE A 372 -21.49 22.31 1.04
CA ILE A 372 -22.87 22.04 1.43
C ILE A 372 -23.18 22.62 2.81
N VAL A 373 -22.29 22.44 3.79
CA VAL A 373 -22.46 22.96 5.15
C VAL A 373 -22.44 24.48 5.18
N ARG A 374 -21.54 25.13 4.43
CA ARG A 374 -21.52 26.61 4.30
C ARG A 374 -22.82 27.14 3.71
N ASP A 375 -23.38 26.47 2.71
CA ASP A 375 -24.63 26.89 2.09
C ASP A 375 -25.87 26.59 2.95
N LEU A 376 -25.88 25.48 3.68
CA LEU A 376 -26.90 25.20 4.70
C LEU A 376 -26.83 26.23 5.84
N GLN A 377 -25.64 26.61 6.28
CA GLN A 377 -25.45 27.63 7.31
C GLN A 377 -26.02 28.98 6.87
N ARG A 378 -25.79 29.40 5.62
CA ARG A 378 -26.41 30.61 5.07
C ARG A 378 -27.94 30.50 5.09
N THR A 379 -28.48 29.37 4.67
CA THR A 379 -29.93 29.14 4.64
C THR A 379 -30.54 29.24 6.04
N VAL A 380 -29.91 28.59 7.04
CA VAL A 380 -30.35 28.61 8.44
C VAL A 380 -30.21 30.00 9.08
N ALA A 381 -29.15 30.73 8.76
CA ALA A 381 -28.88 32.05 9.34
C ALA A 381 -29.80 33.16 8.81
N PHE A 382 -30.20 33.10 7.53
CA PHE A 382 -30.93 34.19 6.87
C PHE A 382 -32.44 33.94 6.68
N GLU A 383 -32.94 32.70 6.81
CA GLU A 383 -34.38 32.43 6.73
C GLU A 383 -35.14 32.79 8.02
N MET A 384 -36.36 33.32 7.86
CA MET A 384 -37.25 33.65 9.00
C MET A 384 -37.54 32.42 9.86
N ALA A 385 -37.61 32.63 11.19
CA ALA A 385 -37.73 31.62 12.25
C ALA A 385 -38.98 30.68 12.21
N ARG A 386 -39.73 30.63 11.11
CA ARG A 386 -40.95 29.81 10.95
C ARG A 386 -41.14 29.21 9.55
N SER A 387 -40.16 29.32 8.65
CA SER A 387 -40.31 28.72 7.32
C SER A 387 -40.29 27.18 7.40
N ARG A 388 -41.09 26.52 6.57
CA ARG A 388 -41.00 25.06 6.35
C ARG A 388 -39.61 24.66 5.86
N GLN A 389 -39.00 25.54 5.08
CA GLN A 389 -37.65 25.43 4.53
C GLN A 389 -36.56 25.32 5.61
N LYS A 390 -36.62 26.15 6.67
CA LYS A 390 -35.66 26.09 7.77
C LYS A 390 -35.73 24.77 8.55
N LYS A 391 -36.93 24.22 8.75
CA LYS A 391 -37.11 22.88 9.34
C LYS A 391 -36.52 21.77 8.45
N GLU A 392 -36.75 21.84 7.14
CA GLU A 392 -36.19 20.90 6.18
C GLU A 392 -34.65 21.01 6.13
N ALA A 393 -34.09 22.22 6.25
CA ALA A 393 -32.65 22.45 6.36
C ALA A 393 -32.06 21.81 7.63
N PHE A 394 -32.69 21.95 8.80
CA PHE A 394 -32.21 21.29 10.03
C PHE A 394 -32.27 19.76 9.98
N ILE A 395 -33.32 19.18 9.39
CA ILE A 395 -33.37 17.72 9.14
C ILE A 395 -32.19 17.28 8.27
N THR A 396 -31.84 18.08 7.27
CA THR A 396 -30.72 17.83 6.37
C THR A 396 -29.38 17.93 7.10
N VAL A 397 -29.19 18.94 7.95
CA VAL A 397 -28.03 19.08 8.85
C VAL A 397 -27.90 17.85 9.77
N LYS A 398 -29.00 17.35 10.34
CA LYS A 398 -29.02 16.13 11.18
C LYS A 398 -28.56 14.91 10.39
N HIS A 399 -29.04 14.72 9.17
CA HIS A 399 -28.65 13.61 8.31
C HIS A 399 -27.18 13.68 7.90
N LEU A 400 -26.70 14.87 7.51
CA LEU A 400 -25.32 15.08 7.12
C LEU A 400 -24.35 14.85 8.30
N ARG A 401 -24.70 15.32 9.50
CA ARG A 401 -23.93 15.03 10.72
C ARG A 401 -23.89 13.54 11.01
N ALA A 402 -25.02 12.83 10.93
CA ALA A 402 -25.06 11.40 11.19
C ALA A 402 -24.15 10.61 10.23
N LEU A 403 -24.07 11.03 8.96
CA LEU A 403 -23.14 10.45 7.98
C LEU A 403 -21.68 10.77 8.33
N LEU A 404 -21.35 12.04 8.56
CA LEU A 404 -19.97 12.44 8.89
C LEU A 404 -19.47 11.79 10.19
N SER A 405 -20.32 11.64 11.21
CA SER A 405 -19.98 10.90 12.44
C SER A 405 -19.72 9.41 12.20
N ARG A 406 -20.28 8.78 11.15
CA ARG A 406 -19.93 7.40 10.78
C ARG A 406 -18.57 7.34 10.10
N LEU A 407 -18.26 8.32 9.25
CA LEU A 407 -16.97 8.43 8.59
C LEU A 407 -15.86 8.79 9.57
N GLU A 408 -16.16 9.53 10.64
CA GLU A 408 -15.18 10.01 11.62
C GLU A 408 -14.25 8.90 12.12
N ALA A 409 -14.81 7.77 12.56
CA ALA A 409 -14.02 6.68 13.11
C ALA A 409 -13.06 6.09 12.07
N GLU A 410 -13.52 5.93 10.83
CA GLU A 410 -12.73 5.41 9.72
C GLU A 410 -11.67 6.41 9.25
N MET A 411 -12.04 7.69 9.16
CA MET A 411 -11.15 8.79 8.84
C MET A 411 -10.03 8.93 9.86
N LEU A 412 -10.35 8.92 11.15
CA LEU A 412 -9.36 8.96 12.22
C LEU A 412 -8.44 7.75 12.14
N ARG A 413 -9.00 6.54 11.97
CA ARG A 413 -8.23 5.30 11.82
C ARG A 413 -7.23 5.36 10.67
N VAL A 414 -7.67 5.74 9.47
CA VAL A 414 -6.84 5.80 8.27
C VAL A 414 -5.79 6.92 8.37
N THR A 415 -6.19 8.11 8.84
CA THR A 415 -5.24 9.21 9.03
C THR A 415 -4.21 8.89 10.12
N ASP A 416 -4.57 8.16 11.18
CA ASP A 416 -3.61 7.65 12.18
C ASP A 416 -2.66 6.62 11.57
N GLN A 417 -3.15 5.73 10.71
CA GLN A 417 -2.30 4.78 9.97
C GLN A 417 -1.26 5.49 9.12
N VAL A 418 -1.64 6.55 8.39
CA VAL A 418 -0.71 7.36 7.58
C VAL A 418 0.33 8.06 8.45
N LEU A 419 -0.09 8.69 9.54
CA LEU A 419 0.83 9.34 10.49
C LEU A 419 1.76 8.32 11.16
N MET A 420 1.28 7.10 11.41
CA MET A 420 2.10 5.99 11.91
C MET A 420 3.11 5.53 10.86
N MET A 421 2.73 5.45 9.57
CA MET A 421 3.67 5.15 8.48
C MET A 421 4.75 6.22 8.36
N GLU A 422 4.42 7.51 8.51
CA GLU A 422 5.41 8.59 8.56
C GLU A 422 6.42 8.38 9.69
N ARG A 423 5.95 7.98 10.88
CA ARG A 423 6.85 7.67 12.02
C ARG A 423 7.71 6.44 11.73
N ARG A 424 7.13 5.35 11.21
CA ARG A 424 7.87 4.14 10.82
C ARG A 424 8.96 4.46 9.79
N TRP A 425 8.64 5.32 8.82
CA TRP A 425 9.58 5.78 7.81
C TRP A 425 10.76 6.53 8.43
N ARG A 426 10.51 7.50 9.32
CA ARG A 426 11.61 8.22 10.01
C ARG A 426 12.47 7.29 10.86
N VAL A 427 11.84 6.36 11.59
CA VAL A 427 12.56 5.34 12.37
C VAL A 427 13.41 4.44 11.47
N ALA A 428 12.90 4.07 10.29
CA ALA A 428 13.66 3.28 9.32
C ALA A 428 14.94 4.03 8.90
N VAL A 429 14.82 5.30 8.50
CA VAL A 429 15.97 6.17 8.14
C VAL A 429 17.00 6.24 9.26
N GLU A 430 16.56 6.52 10.49
CA GLU A 430 17.45 6.64 11.64
C GLU A 430 18.11 5.30 12.00
N SER A 431 17.35 4.21 11.96
CA SER A 431 17.84 2.88 12.32
C SER A 431 18.91 2.36 11.36
N THR A 432 18.83 2.69 10.07
CA THR A 432 19.81 2.30 9.05
C THR A 432 21.17 2.92 9.35
N ALA A 433 21.21 4.22 9.64
CA ALA A 433 22.44 4.88 10.05
C ALA A 433 22.98 4.36 11.40
N GLN A 434 22.10 4.08 12.36
CA GLN A 434 22.52 3.50 13.65
C GLN A 434 23.10 2.10 13.47
N PHE A 435 22.53 1.28 12.59
CA PHE A 435 23.06 -0.05 12.29
C PHE A 435 24.43 0.05 11.61
N ALA A 436 24.56 0.90 10.59
CA ALA A 436 25.84 1.13 9.91
C ALA A 436 26.92 1.63 10.88
N ALA A 437 26.59 2.57 11.78
CA ALA A 437 27.50 3.10 12.78
C ALA A 437 27.89 2.10 13.89
N ARG A 438 27.09 1.05 14.09
CA ARG A 438 27.44 -0.07 15.00
C ARG A 438 28.27 -1.13 14.31
N ALA A 439 28.09 -1.31 12.99
CA ALA A 439 28.80 -2.31 12.22
C ALA A 439 30.22 -1.86 11.85
N PHE A 440 30.45 -0.56 11.66
CA PHE A 440 31.73 -0.04 11.20
C PHE A 440 32.13 1.24 11.92
N THR A 441 33.43 1.40 12.19
CA THR A 441 34.00 2.71 12.48
C THR A 441 34.43 3.37 11.18
N ALA A 442 33.88 4.55 10.90
CA ALA A 442 34.18 5.33 9.71
C ALA A 442 34.84 6.66 10.09
N ARG A 443 36.02 6.92 9.54
CA ARG A 443 36.68 8.23 9.61
C ARG A 443 36.32 9.04 8.36
N GLU A 444 35.86 10.26 8.58
CA GLU A 444 35.45 11.17 7.52
C GLU A 444 36.62 11.59 6.64
N ILE A 445 36.33 11.84 5.37
CA ILE A 445 37.29 12.34 4.38
C ILE A 445 36.99 13.83 4.17
N PRO A 446 37.97 14.74 4.37
CA PRO A 446 37.75 16.16 4.13
C PRO A 446 37.23 16.43 2.72
N GLY A 447 36.14 17.18 2.61
CA GLY A 447 35.51 17.55 1.34
C GLY A 447 34.52 16.53 0.78
N LEU A 448 34.42 15.33 1.36
CA LEU A 448 33.40 14.34 1.02
C LEU A 448 32.38 14.18 2.14
N ARG A 449 31.15 13.79 1.79
CA ARG A 449 30.17 13.38 2.80
C ARG A 449 30.58 12.03 3.38
N SER A 450 30.43 11.86 4.70
CA SER A 450 30.64 10.55 5.36
C SER A 450 29.73 9.48 4.78
N LEU A 451 30.26 8.26 4.63
CA LEU A 451 29.51 7.08 4.22
C LEU A 451 28.27 6.86 5.11
N ILE A 452 28.43 6.89 6.43
CA ILE A 452 27.33 6.68 7.39
C ILE A 452 26.26 7.77 7.26
N ALA A 453 26.69 9.03 7.11
CA ALA A 453 25.76 10.14 6.93
C ALA A 453 25.01 10.04 5.61
N GLY A 454 25.71 9.69 4.53
CA GLY A 454 25.14 9.56 3.19
C GLY A 454 24.15 8.41 3.04
N LEU A 455 24.26 7.36 3.85
CA LEU A 455 23.25 6.28 3.90
C LEU A 455 21.88 6.75 4.40
N LYS A 456 21.78 7.90 5.10
CA LYS A 456 20.48 8.52 5.46
C LYS A 456 19.77 9.16 4.28
N ASP A 457 20.55 9.60 3.29
CA ASP A 457 20.06 10.28 2.09
C ASP A 457 19.94 9.30 0.89
N PHE A 458 19.84 8.00 1.20
CA PHE A 458 19.64 6.93 0.21
C PHE A 458 18.50 7.26 -0.76
N GLY A 459 18.65 6.95 -2.05
CA GLY A 459 17.68 7.29 -3.10
C GLY A 459 16.29 6.80 -2.78
N VAL A 460 16.19 5.61 -2.19
CA VAL A 460 14.95 5.03 -1.66
C VAL A 460 14.28 5.96 -0.64
N TYR A 461 15.02 6.50 0.33
CA TYR A 461 14.48 7.44 1.32
C TYR A 461 14.10 8.77 0.68
N ARG A 462 14.92 9.29 -0.23
CA ARG A 462 14.61 10.55 -0.93
C ARG A 462 13.34 10.44 -1.77
N LEU A 463 13.16 9.35 -2.51
CA LEU A 463 11.98 9.12 -3.35
C LEU A 463 10.71 8.94 -2.52
N THR A 464 10.80 8.20 -1.41
CA THR A 464 9.62 7.87 -0.59
C THR A 464 9.31 8.91 0.47
N GLY A 465 10.32 9.67 0.92
CA GLY A 465 10.16 10.70 1.94
C GLY A 465 9.24 11.83 1.48
N GLU A 466 9.23 12.16 0.19
CA GLU A 466 8.26 13.12 -0.34
C GLU A 466 6.84 12.54 -0.33
N LEU A 467 6.65 11.31 -0.81
CA LEU A 467 5.34 10.64 -0.82
C LEU A 467 4.76 10.52 0.58
N THR A 468 5.56 10.06 1.55
CA THR A 468 5.12 9.91 2.94
C THR A 468 4.83 11.25 3.60
N ARG A 469 5.63 12.29 3.33
CA ARG A 469 5.35 13.65 3.84
C ARG A 469 4.07 14.22 3.25
N GLN A 470 3.87 14.13 1.94
CA GLN A 470 2.64 14.59 1.28
C GLN A 470 1.40 13.87 1.82
N ALA A 471 1.46 12.54 1.96
CA ALA A 471 0.38 11.77 2.57
C ALA A 471 0.09 12.23 4.01
N SER A 472 1.12 12.46 4.82
CA SER A 472 0.97 12.94 6.20
C SER A 472 0.39 14.35 6.29
N GLN A 473 0.76 15.25 5.37
CA GLN A 473 0.21 16.61 5.29
C GLN A 473 -1.26 16.56 4.90
N ARG A 474 -1.59 15.74 3.90
CA ARG A 474 -2.99 15.52 3.48
C ARG A 474 -3.83 14.93 4.60
N ALA A 475 -3.30 13.97 5.36
CA ALA A 475 -3.98 13.41 6.52
C ALA A 475 -4.32 14.48 7.58
N ARG A 476 -3.40 15.41 7.85
CA ARG A 476 -3.63 16.53 8.78
C ARG A 476 -4.67 17.51 8.23
N GLN A 477 -4.57 17.87 6.95
CA GLN A 477 -5.54 18.76 6.28
C GLN A 477 -6.96 18.17 6.30
N ILE A 478 -7.08 16.86 6.06
CA ILE A 478 -8.35 16.14 6.12
C ILE A 478 -8.96 16.22 7.54
N ARG A 479 -8.16 16.01 8.58
CA ARG A 479 -8.61 16.16 9.99
C ARG A 479 -9.08 17.58 10.30
N GLU A 480 -8.32 18.58 9.87
CA GLU A 480 -8.66 19.98 10.10
C GLU A 480 -9.96 20.37 9.39
N THR A 481 -10.12 19.94 8.12
CA THR A 481 -11.33 20.19 7.32
C THR A 481 -12.53 19.49 7.94
N PHE A 482 -12.38 18.23 8.35
CA PHE A 482 -13.44 17.48 9.03
C PHE A 482 -13.88 18.15 10.33
N ALA A 483 -12.93 18.49 11.21
CA ALA A 483 -13.22 19.16 12.48
C ALA A 483 -13.88 20.53 12.28
N GLY A 484 -13.48 21.26 11.23
CA GLY A 484 -14.11 22.52 10.82
C GLY A 484 -15.57 22.33 10.41
N THR A 485 -15.84 21.36 9.52
CA THR A 485 -17.18 21.02 9.04
C THR A 485 -18.07 20.50 10.17
N GLU A 486 -17.56 19.64 11.04
CA GLU A 486 -18.28 19.11 12.19
C GLU A 486 -18.67 20.23 13.17
N LYS A 487 -17.74 21.15 13.47
CA LYS A 487 -18.01 22.30 14.34
C LYS A 487 -19.10 23.20 13.77
N MET A 488 -19.11 23.43 12.45
CA MET A 488 -20.18 24.20 11.79
C MET A 488 -21.55 23.50 11.92
N LEU A 489 -21.60 22.18 11.71
CA LEU A 489 -22.82 21.39 11.90
C LEU A 489 -23.29 21.40 13.36
N TYR A 490 -22.38 21.28 14.31
CA TYR A 490 -22.70 21.35 15.74
C TYR A 490 -23.33 22.68 16.11
N ASN A 491 -22.73 23.79 15.67
CA ASN A 491 -23.24 25.14 15.93
C ASN A 491 -24.66 25.34 15.36
N MET A 492 -24.94 24.82 14.16
CA MET A 492 -26.29 24.88 13.57
C MET A 492 -27.30 24.08 14.40
N LEU A 493 -26.93 22.89 14.89
CA LEU A 493 -27.83 22.08 15.73
C LEU A 493 -28.02 22.67 17.12
N GLU A 494 -27.01 23.31 17.69
CA GLU A 494 -27.14 24.06 18.94
C GLU A 494 -28.10 25.25 18.76
N GLN A 495 -28.02 25.95 17.62
CA GLN A 495 -28.98 26.99 17.26
C GLN A 495 -30.42 26.43 17.13
N GLU A 496 -30.60 25.25 16.54
CA GLU A 496 -31.92 24.58 16.49
C GLU A 496 -32.46 24.30 17.90
N GLN A 497 -31.62 23.74 18.79
CA GLN A 497 -32.03 23.45 20.18
C GLN A 497 -32.40 24.72 20.95
N GLN A 498 -31.68 25.82 20.72
CA GLN A 498 -31.99 27.10 21.33
C GLN A 498 -33.32 27.66 20.81
N GLU A 499 -33.56 27.57 19.49
CA GLU A 499 -34.83 27.98 18.88
C GLU A 499 -36.01 27.09 19.35
N GLU A 500 -35.81 25.78 19.47
CA GLU A 500 -36.82 24.84 20.01
C GLU A 500 -37.15 25.16 21.46
N ARG A 501 -36.15 25.45 22.32
CA ARG A 501 -36.37 25.86 23.71
C ARG A 501 -37.13 27.18 23.80
N GLU A 502 -36.76 28.18 23.00
CA GLU A 502 -37.51 29.44 22.93
C GLU A 502 -38.96 29.22 22.47
N GLN A 503 -39.17 28.27 21.56
CA GLN A 503 -40.50 27.91 21.07
C GLN A 503 -41.31 27.16 22.11
N GLU A 504 -40.72 26.22 22.84
CA GLU A 504 -41.34 25.52 23.95
C GLU A 504 -41.72 26.50 25.07
N GLU A 505 -40.84 27.44 25.42
CA GLU A 505 -41.16 28.49 26.39
C GLU A 505 -42.34 29.37 25.92
N ARG A 506 -42.37 29.77 24.64
CA ARG A 506 -43.50 30.53 24.09
C ARG A 506 -44.79 29.72 24.12
N ASN A 507 -44.74 28.45 23.72
CA ASN A 507 -45.88 27.54 23.75
C ASN A 507 -46.37 27.29 25.18
N GLN A 508 -45.46 27.12 26.14
CA GLN A 508 -45.77 27.00 27.57
C GLN A 508 -46.40 28.28 28.11
N ARG A 509 -45.95 29.48 27.69
CA ARG A 509 -46.60 30.74 28.04
C ARG A 509 -48.03 30.81 27.49
N VAL A 510 -48.24 30.44 26.22
CA VAL A 510 -49.57 30.42 25.59
C VAL A 510 -50.49 29.39 26.25
N LEU A 511 -49.99 28.18 26.52
CA LEU A 511 -50.69 27.14 27.28
C LEU A 511 -51.00 27.61 28.70
N GLY A 512 -50.07 28.27 29.36
CA GLY A 512 -50.27 28.87 30.69
C GLY A 512 -51.37 29.92 30.68
N TYR A 513 -51.40 30.83 29.70
CA TYR A 513 -52.49 31.78 29.52
C TYR A 513 -53.82 31.10 29.21
N SER A 514 -53.81 30.05 28.40
CA SER A 514 -55.01 29.28 28.03
C SER A 514 -55.56 28.51 29.23
N LEU A 515 -54.70 27.88 30.04
CA LEU A 515 -55.07 27.19 31.28
C LEU A 515 -55.56 28.18 32.34
N ALA A 516 -54.93 29.35 32.47
CA ALA A 516 -55.39 30.41 33.37
C ALA A 516 -56.78 30.91 32.95
N ALA A 517 -57.02 31.12 31.65
CA ALA A 517 -58.33 31.48 31.12
C ALA A 517 -59.36 30.37 31.37
N LEU A 518 -59.00 29.10 31.19
CA LEU A 518 -59.88 27.96 31.45
C LEU A 518 -60.24 27.86 32.94
N ALA A 519 -59.26 28.00 33.83
CA ALA A 519 -59.46 28.00 35.28
C ALA A 519 -60.35 29.17 35.72
N ALA A 520 -60.18 30.36 35.13
CA ALA A 520 -61.07 31.49 35.38
C ALA A 520 -62.51 31.20 34.96
N VAL A 521 -62.72 30.61 33.77
CA VAL A 521 -64.05 30.27 33.24
C VAL A 521 -64.74 29.15 34.04
N THR A 522 -63.99 28.20 34.60
CA THR A 522 -64.56 27.10 35.41
C THR A 522 -64.74 27.44 36.88
N ALA A 523 -63.95 28.37 37.44
CA ALA A 523 -64.12 28.85 38.81
C ALA A 523 -65.25 29.88 38.93
N LEU A 524 -65.49 30.69 37.89
CA LEU A 524 -66.54 31.73 37.87
C LEU A 524 -67.93 31.22 38.31
N PRO A 525 -68.44 30.06 37.84
CA PRO A 525 -69.77 29.58 38.19
C PRO A 525 -69.83 29.01 39.62
N ILE A 526 -68.72 28.51 40.15
CA ILE A 526 -68.61 28.01 41.53
C ILE A 526 -68.64 29.18 42.50
N VAL A 527 -67.87 30.24 42.21
CA VAL A 527 -67.87 31.48 43.01
C VAL A 527 -69.24 32.16 42.95
N ILE A 528 -69.84 32.28 41.76
CA ILE A 528 -71.18 32.87 41.59
C ILE A 528 -72.27 32.01 42.25
N GLY A 529 -72.15 30.68 42.23
CA GLY A 529 -73.11 29.77 42.85
C GLY A 529 -73.04 29.67 44.38
N GLN A 530 -71.93 30.13 44.98
CA GLN A 530 -71.74 30.14 46.44
C GLN A 530 -72.03 31.51 47.09
N MET A 531 -72.13 32.58 46.31
CA MET A 531 -72.48 33.92 46.81
C MET A 531 -74.00 34.11 46.85
N ASP A 532 -74.51 34.68 47.94
CA ASP A 532 -75.92 35.06 48.03
C ASP A 532 -76.19 36.26 47.09
N TRP A 533 -77.36 36.32 46.46
CA TRP A 533 -77.63 37.30 45.39
C TRP A 533 -77.49 38.75 45.86
N GLY A 534 -77.81 39.01 47.13
CA GLY A 534 -77.60 40.31 47.77
C GLY A 534 -76.12 40.72 47.85
N GLU A 535 -75.21 39.77 48.09
CA GLU A 535 -73.76 40.04 48.11
C GLU A 535 -73.22 40.28 46.71
N LEU A 536 -73.62 39.46 45.72
CA LEU A 536 -73.18 39.65 44.33
C LEU A 536 -73.62 41.03 43.80
N GLN A 537 -74.84 41.45 44.12
CA GLN A 537 -75.38 42.73 43.69
C GLN A 537 -74.65 43.92 44.33
N SER A 538 -74.18 43.79 45.58
CA SER A 538 -73.36 44.80 46.25
C SER A 538 -71.97 44.94 45.61
N VAL A 539 -71.31 43.81 45.32
CA VAL A 539 -69.99 43.79 44.67
C VAL A 539 -70.05 44.36 43.25
N MET A 540 -71.12 44.08 42.51
CA MET A 540 -71.32 44.61 41.15
C MET A 540 -71.64 46.11 41.12
N GLN A 541 -72.14 46.68 42.21
CA GLN A 541 -72.35 48.13 42.34
C GLN A 541 -71.04 48.88 42.57
N ASP A 542 -70.05 48.23 43.18
CA ASP A 542 -68.71 48.78 43.40
C ASP A 542 -67.76 48.60 42.20
N TRP A 543 -68.25 48.04 41.07
CA TRP A 543 -67.42 47.86 39.88
C TRP A 543 -67.04 49.19 39.21
N PRO A 544 -65.80 49.31 38.70
CA PRO A 544 -65.38 50.49 37.95
C PRO A 544 -66.31 50.78 36.77
N PRO A 545 -66.56 52.06 36.41
CA PRO A 545 -67.55 52.45 35.40
C PRO A 545 -67.43 51.73 34.05
N MET A 546 -66.21 51.35 33.66
CA MET A 546 -65.91 50.61 32.43
C MET A 546 -66.51 49.19 32.38
N PHE A 547 -66.90 48.62 33.54
CA PHE A 547 -67.52 47.29 33.65
C PHE A 547 -69.01 47.33 34.00
N SER A 548 -69.60 48.53 34.12
CA SER A 548 -71.02 48.71 34.45
C SER A 548 -71.98 48.06 33.44
N TRP A 549 -71.59 48.02 32.16
CA TRP A 549 -72.36 47.34 31.09
C TRP A 549 -72.44 45.82 31.32
N LEU A 550 -71.38 45.22 31.86
CA LEU A 550 -71.30 43.80 32.20
C LEU A 550 -72.25 43.49 33.37
N GLY A 551 -72.37 44.43 34.31
CA GLY A 551 -73.34 44.36 35.40
C GLY A 551 -74.80 44.43 34.96
N SER A 552 -75.11 45.25 33.95
CA SER A 552 -76.44 45.28 33.33
C SER A 552 -76.76 43.98 32.57
N LEU A 553 -75.76 43.42 31.89
CA LEU A 553 -75.90 42.18 31.11
C LEU A 553 -76.10 40.96 32.01
N MET A 554 -75.37 40.87 33.12
CA MET A 554 -75.51 39.81 34.13
C MET A 554 -76.89 39.80 34.81
N ARG A 555 -77.51 40.97 35.06
CA ARG A 555 -78.89 41.05 35.59
C ARG A 555 -79.93 40.52 34.60
N MET A 556 -79.73 40.76 33.30
CA MET A 556 -80.65 40.32 32.24
C MET A 556 -80.59 38.82 31.98
N VAL A 557 -79.43 38.20 32.25
CA VAL A 557 -79.12 36.80 31.92
C VAL A 557 -79.26 35.87 33.14
N HIS A 558 -79.58 36.41 34.33
CA HIS A 558 -79.61 35.71 35.63
C HIS A 558 -80.20 34.29 35.65
N PRO A 559 -81.44 34.02 35.17
CA PRO A 559 -81.99 32.66 35.22
C PRO A 559 -81.27 31.67 34.29
N TYR A 560 -80.42 32.16 33.39
CA TYR A 560 -79.67 31.38 32.41
C TYR A 560 -78.16 31.42 32.64
N LEU A 561 -77.64 32.13 33.65
CA LEU A 561 -76.19 32.27 33.87
C LEU A 561 -75.50 30.92 34.13
N ALA A 562 -76.10 30.06 34.95
CA ALA A 562 -75.58 28.70 35.17
C ALA A 562 -75.63 27.86 33.88
N LEU A 563 -76.71 27.98 33.09
CA LEU A 563 -76.86 27.29 31.81
C LEU A 563 -75.84 27.77 30.77
N ILE A 564 -75.63 29.09 30.66
CA ILE A 564 -74.68 29.72 29.73
C ILE A 564 -73.25 29.42 30.16
N ALA A 565 -72.95 29.39 31.46
CA ALA A 565 -71.66 28.96 31.96
C ALA A 565 -71.37 27.49 31.63
N VAL A 566 -72.34 26.59 31.82
CA VAL A 566 -72.21 25.17 31.47
C VAL A 566 -72.09 24.97 29.96
N ILE A 567 -72.88 25.66 29.15
CA ILE A 567 -72.79 25.62 27.68
C ILE A 567 -71.45 26.22 27.22
N GLY A 568 -71.02 27.34 27.80
CA GLY A 568 -69.73 27.98 27.51
C GLY A 568 -68.55 27.07 27.85
N ALA A 569 -68.59 26.40 29.01
CA ALA A 569 -67.59 25.41 29.40
C ALA A 569 -67.61 24.19 28.47
N ALA A 570 -68.79 23.68 28.09
CA ALA A 570 -68.92 22.56 27.17
C ALA A 570 -68.41 22.89 25.76
N VAL A 571 -68.67 24.10 25.25
CA VAL A 571 -68.15 24.60 23.96
C VAL A 571 -66.64 24.77 24.03
N LEU A 572 -66.11 25.34 25.11
CA LEU A 572 -64.67 25.54 25.29
C LEU A 572 -63.92 24.20 25.42
N ILE A 573 -64.47 23.25 26.19
CA ILE A 573 -63.94 21.88 26.31
C ILE A 573 -64.00 21.18 24.95
N SER A 574 -65.12 21.28 24.22
CA SER A 574 -65.26 20.67 22.89
C SER A 574 -64.27 21.29 21.88
N PHE A 575 -64.06 22.60 21.94
CA PHE A 575 -63.10 23.31 21.09
C PHE A 575 -61.65 22.91 21.41
N LEU A 576 -61.29 22.84 22.69
CA LEU A 576 -59.95 22.42 23.12
C LEU A 576 -59.69 20.94 22.84
N THR A 577 -60.69 20.08 23.05
CA THR A 577 -60.61 18.64 22.72
C THR A 577 -60.52 18.47 21.20
N GLY A 578 -61.27 19.27 20.42
CA GLY A 578 -61.18 19.31 18.97
C GLY A 578 -59.82 19.76 18.46
N MET A 579 -59.22 20.79 19.08
CA MET A 579 -57.86 21.25 18.79
C MET A 579 -56.79 20.21 19.15
N LEU A 580 -56.94 19.53 20.31
CA LEU A 580 -56.04 18.47 20.75
C LEU A 580 -56.12 17.26 19.81
N LEU A 581 -57.33 16.87 19.41
CA LEU A 581 -57.55 15.83 18.42
C LEU A 581 -56.97 16.24 17.07
N LEU A 582 -57.19 17.47 16.59
CA LEU A 582 -56.56 17.97 15.34
C LEU A 582 -55.02 17.96 15.39
N ALA A 583 -54.42 18.25 16.55
CA ALA A 583 -52.98 18.18 16.75
C ALA A 583 -52.45 16.74 16.76
N LEU A 584 -53.20 15.80 17.38
CA LEU A 584 -52.88 14.37 17.38
C LEU A 584 -53.19 13.67 16.05
N TRP A 585 -54.11 14.23 15.26
CA TRP A 585 -54.60 13.67 14.00
C TRP A 585 -53.94 14.29 12.77
N GLN A 586 -52.94 15.18 12.93
CA GLN A 586 -52.02 15.48 11.84
C GLN A 586 -51.32 14.19 11.45
N PRO A 587 -51.67 13.55 10.32
CA PRO A 587 -51.06 12.31 9.93
C PRO A 587 -49.66 12.71 9.48
N GLY A 588 -48.66 12.40 10.30
CA GLY A 588 -47.29 12.25 9.83
C GLY A 588 -47.25 11.09 8.85
N ARG A 589 -47.80 11.28 7.64
CA ARG A 589 -47.59 10.40 6.50
C ARG A 589 -46.11 10.49 6.19
N ARG A 590 -45.32 9.65 6.88
CA ARG A 590 -43.97 9.26 6.48
C ARG A 590 -44.11 8.54 5.15
N ARG A 591 -44.22 9.32 4.07
CA ARG A 591 -43.93 8.85 2.73
C ARG A 591 -42.46 8.45 2.82
N LYS A 592 -42.16 7.15 2.76
CA LYS A 592 -40.78 6.67 2.74
C LYS A 592 -40.08 7.47 1.66
N SER A 593 -39.10 8.25 2.09
CA SER A 593 -38.43 9.16 1.18
C SER A 593 -37.61 8.31 0.21
N GLU A 594 -37.48 8.71 -1.05
CA GLU A 594 -36.73 7.92 -2.06
C GLU A 594 -35.32 7.55 -1.57
N MET A 595 -34.70 8.41 -0.77
CA MET A 595 -33.43 8.17 -0.09
C MET A 595 -33.45 6.93 0.83
N GLU A 596 -34.54 6.67 1.56
CA GLU A 596 -34.67 5.46 2.39
C GLU A 596 -34.74 4.20 1.52
N ILE A 597 -35.37 4.30 0.34
CA ILE A 597 -35.48 3.18 -0.60
C ILE A 597 -34.10 2.87 -1.18
N VAL A 598 -33.39 3.88 -1.69
CA VAL A 598 -32.04 3.72 -2.25
C VAL A 598 -31.04 3.29 -1.17
N GLY A 599 -31.11 3.87 0.03
CA GLY A 599 -30.27 3.46 1.16
C GLY A 599 -30.52 2.01 1.60
N SER A 600 -31.78 1.56 1.59
CA SER A 600 -32.10 0.15 1.92
C SER A 600 -31.57 -0.85 0.88
N ARG A 601 -31.61 -0.45 -0.40
CA ARG A 601 -31.04 -1.20 -1.52
C ARG A 601 -29.51 -1.33 -1.42
N LEU A 602 -28.84 -0.25 -1.02
CA LEU A 602 -27.40 -0.26 -0.81
C LEU A 602 -27.01 -1.16 0.39
N ALA A 603 -27.74 -1.04 1.49
CA ALA A 603 -27.53 -1.89 2.67
C ALA A 603 -27.75 -3.38 2.34
N GLU A 604 -28.74 -3.71 1.51
CA GLU A 604 -28.98 -5.06 1.00
C GLU A 604 -27.76 -5.58 0.20
N ALA A 605 -27.21 -4.78 -0.72
CA ALA A 605 -26.02 -5.16 -1.48
C ALA A 605 -24.81 -5.44 -0.56
N TRP A 606 -24.58 -4.61 0.46
CA TRP A 606 -23.50 -4.80 1.43
C TRP A 606 -23.70 -6.00 2.34
N GLN A 607 -24.95 -6.31 2.69
CA GLN A 607 -25.26 -7.54 3.39
C GLN A 607 -24.91 -8.78 2.54
N TRP A 608 -25.20 -8.76 1.24
CA TRP A 608 -24.81 -9.85 0.34
C TRP A 608 -23.30 -10.01 0.19
N VAL A 609 -22.55 -8.89 0.11
CA VAL A 609 -21.09 -8.92 0.14
C VAL A 609 -20.57 -9.54 1.45
N GLY A 610 -21.17 -9.19 2.59
CA GLY A 610 -20.85 -9.78 3.89
C GLY A 610 -21.06 -11.30 3.94
N VAL A 611 -22.12 -11.80 3.29
CA VAL A 611 -22.40 -13.24 3.17
C VAL A 611 -21.40 -13.95 2.24
N ALA A 612 -20.99 -13.30 1.15
CA ALA A 612 -20.04 -13.89 0.20
C ALA A 612 -18.60 -13.96 0.73
N ARG A 613 -18.20 -13.06 1.64
CA ARG A 613 -16.81 -12.91 2.10
C ARG A 613 -16.16 -14.17 2.69
N PRO A 614 -16.79 -14.94 3.60
CA PRO A 614 -16.19 -16.17 4.14
C PRO A 614 -15.95 -17.23 3.07
N MET A 615 -16.89 -17.39 2.14
CA MET A 615 -16.81 -18.31 1.01
C MET A 615 -15.64 -17.97 0.07
N ILE A 616 -15.42 -16.68 -0.16
CA ILE A 616 -14.31 -16.19 -0.99
C ILE A 616 -12.97 -16.40 -0.29
N GLY A 617 -12.93 -16.27 1.04
CA GLY A 617 -11.77 -16.66 1.85
C GLY A 617 -11.35 -18.11 1.60
N LEU A 618 -12.31 -19.04 1.63
CA LEU A 618 -12.08 -20.45 1.33
C LEU A 618 -11.61 -20.68 -0.12
N LEU A 619 -12.21 -19.98 -1.09
CA LEU A 619 -11.76 -20.04 -2.49
C LEU A 619 -10.29 -19.63 -2.64
N ARG A 620 -9.86 -18.55 -1.98
CA ARG A 620 -8.48 -18.05 -2.06
C ARG A 620 -7.44 -19.04 -1.53
N GLU A 621 -7.77 -19.79 -0.48
CA GLU A 621 -6.89 -20.84 0.06
C GLU A 621 -6.68 -22.00 -0.93
N HIS A 622 -7.66 -22.25 -1.81
CA HIS A 622 -7.68 -23.41 -2.71
C HIS A 622 -7.42 -23.07 -4.19
N ALA A 623 -7.54 -21.81 -4.59
CA ALA A 623 -7.52 -21.36 -5.99
C ALA A 623 -6.22 -21.66 -6.74
N PHE A 624 -5.08 -21.76 -6.05
CA PHE A 624 -3.80 -22.08 -6.70
C PHE A 624 -3.73 -23.55 -7.16
N VAL A 625 -4.50 -24.46 -6.55
CA VAL A 625 -4.50 -25.89 -6.89
C VAL A 625 -5.39 -26.18 -8.10
N SER A 626 -6.48 -25.43 -8.30
CA SER A 626 -7.47 -25.74 -9.34
C SER A 626 -7.06 -25.35 -10.77
N ARG A 627 -6.06 -24.49 -10.98
CA ARG A 627 -5.67 -24.01 -12.32
C ARG A 627 -4.67 -24.93 -13.04
N ARG A 628 -3.74 -25.57 -12.31
CA ARG A 628 -2.72 -26.45 -12.91
C ARG A 628 -3.15 -27.89 -13.10
N VAL A 629 -4.31 -28.28 -12.56
CA VAL A 629 -4.86 -29.63 -12.73
C VAL A 629 -6.37 -29.52 -12.98
N PRO A 630 -6.78 -29.24 -14.23
CA PRO A 630 -8.18 -29.12 -14.63
C PRO A 630 -9.03 -30.34 -14.23
N ASP A 631 -8.41 -31.53 -14.19
CA ASP A 631 -9.05 -32.80 -13.84
C ASP A 631 -9.02 -33.14 -12.34
N SER A 632 -8.38 -32.32 -11.49
CA SER A 632 -8.38 -32.50 -10.02
C SER A 632 -9.13 -31.39 -9.30
N ALA A 633 -9.92 -30.57 -10.00
CA ALA A 633 -10.79 -29.61 -9.36
C ALA A 633 -11.78 -30.37 -8.46
N VAL A 634 -11.54 -30.31 -7.15
CA VAL A 634 -12.46 -30.85 -6.15
C VAL A 634 -13.84 -30.28 -6.47
N PRO A 635 -14.90 -31.10 -6.66
CA PRO A 635 -16.24 -30.64 -7.05
C PRO A 635 -16.77 -29.47 -6.19
N GLU A 636 -16.33 -29.42 -4.93
CA GLU A 636 -16.61 -28.35 -3.97
C GLU A 636 -16.12 -26.97 -4.43
N ILE A 637 -14.93 -26.86 -5.05
CA ILE A 637 -14.37 -25.58 -5.53
C ILE A 637 -15.20 -25.04 -6.70
N ALA A 638 -15.66 -25.92 -7.60
CA ALA A 638 -16.50 -25.52 -8.72
C ALA A 638 -17.87 -24.99 -8.25
N ILE A 639 -18.44 -25.56 -7.18
CA ILE A 639 -19.67 -25.07 -6.55
C ILE A 639 -19.43 -23.68 -5.95
N LEU A 640 -18.37 -23.53 -5.16
CA LEU A 640 -18.01 -22.25 -4.54
C LEU A 640 -17.79 -21.14 -5.58
N ARG A 641 -17.14 -21.43 -6.73
CA ARG A 641 -16.97 -20.46 -7.82
C ARG A 641 -18.30 -20.03 -8.45
N ARG A 642 -19.24 -20.96 -8.65
CA ARG A 642 -20.59 -20.63 -9.17
C ARG A 642 -21.38 -19.77 -8.19
N GLU A 643 -21.32 -20.10 -6.91
CA GLU A 643 -21.96 -19.30 -5.86
C GLU A 643 -21.34 -17.89 -5.79
N ALA A 644 -20.01 -17.78 -5.88
CA ALA A 644 -19.32 -16.49 -5.93
C ALA A 644 -19.73 -15.65 -7.15
N ASP A 645 -19.88 -16.27 -8.33
CA ASP A 645 -20.32 -15.56 -9.53
C ASP A 645 -21.78 -15.08 -9.45
N GLU A 646 -22.68 -15.89 -8.87
CA GLU A 646 -24.07 -15.51 -8.60
C GLU A 646 -24.14 -14.31 -7.65
N TRP A 647 -23.36 -14.33 -6.57
CA TRP A 647 -23.30 -13.20 -5.64
C TRP A 647 -22.74 -11.94 -6.31
N ASP A 648 -21.68 -12.08 -7.11
CA ASP A 648 -21.10 -10.97 -7.89
C ASP A 648 -22.14 -10.35 -8.83
N ARG A 649 -22.93 -11.18 -9.53
CA ARG A 649 -24.00 -10.69 -10.41
C ARG A 649 -25.08 -9.92 -9.62
N ARG A 650 -25.60 -10.48 -8.54
CA ARG A 650 -26.67 -9.83 -7.74
C ARG A 650 -26.21 -8.50 -7.15
N VAL A 651 -25.00 -8.47 -6.58
CA VAL A 651 -24.43 -7.24 -6.03
C VAL A 651 -24.21 -6.22 -7.14
N CYS A 652 -23.62 -6.63 -8.28
CA CYS A 652 -23.45 -5.75 -9.45
C CYS A 652 -24.78 -5.13 -9.92
N GLU A 653 -25.82 -5.94 -10.13
CA GLU A 653 -27.14 -5.47 -10.57
C GLU A 653 -27.69 -4.39 -9.62
N ARG A 654 -27.62 -4.65 -8.31
CA ARG A 654 -28.10 -3.69 -7.32
C ARG A 654 -27.27 -2.40 -7.26
N ILE A 655 -25.96 -2.52 -7.38
CA ILE A 655 -25.05 -1.36 -7.39
C ILE A 655 -25.26 -0.53 -8.66
N VAL A 656 -25.46 -1.17 -9.83
CA VAL A 656 -25.78 -0.48 -11.10
C VAL A 656 -27.08 0.32 -10.99
N GLU A 657 -28.15 -0.23 -10.41
CA GLU A 657 -29.40 0.50 -10.19
C GLU A 657 -29.18 1.79 -9.37
N ILE A 658 -28.37 1.70 -8.33
CA ILE A 658 -28.04 2.84 -7.45
C ILE A 658 -27.17 3.85 -8.21
N TRP A 659 -26.20 3.37 -8.99
CA TRP A 659 -25.31 4.17 -9.82
C TRP A 659 -26.09 5.02 -10.83
N GLU A 660 -27.03 4.41 -11.54
CA GLU A 660 -27.88 5.07 -12.53
C GLU A 660 -28.81 6.09 -11.87
N TRP A 661 -29.33 5.79 -10.68
CA TRP A 661 -30.11 6.75 -9.89
C TRP A 661 -29.29 7.99 -9.53
N ILE A 662 -28.04 7.82 -9.08
CA ILE A 662 -27.12 8.94 -8.77
C ILE A 662 -26.87 9.80 -10.03
N LEU A 663 -26.62 9.15 -11.17
CA LEU A 663 -26.38 9.85 -12.44
C LEU A 663 -27.62 10.63 -12.92
N ALA A 664 -28.81 10.04 -12.81
CA ALA A 664 -30.06 10.70 -13.18
C ALA A 664 -30.31 11.97 -12.33
N GLN A 665 -30.07 11.90 -11.02
CA GLN A 665 -30.19 13.06 -10.12
C GLN A 665 -29.18 14.17 -10.45
N ARG A 666 -27.97 13.83 -10.90
CA ARG A 666 -26.97 14.82 -11.31
C ARG A 666 -27.36 15.61 -12.56
N GLU A 667 -28.03 14.97 -13.50
CA GLU A 667 -28.50 15.66 -14.71
C GLU A 667 -29.69 16.58 -14.40
N GLU A 668 -30.54 16.20 -13.43
CA GLU A 668 -31.64 17.03 -12.94
C GLU A 668 -31.12 18.33 -12.26
N ASP A 669 -30.05 18.23 -11.45
CA ASP A 669 -29.39 19.39 -10.82
C ASP A 669 -28.83 20.41 -11.83
N ARG A 670 -28.42 19.97 -13.03
CA ARG A 670 -27.88 20.86 -14.06
C ARG A 670 -28.93 21.73 -14.74
N ILE A 671 -30.20 21.30 -14.72
CA ILE A 671 -31.28 21.93 -15.47
C ILE A 671 -31.90 23.09 -14.70
N ASP A 672 -31.90 23.06 -13.36
CA ASP A 672 -32.50 24.11 -12.52
C ASP A 672 -31.62 24.52 -11.31
N PRO A 673 -30.59 25.37 -11.55
CA PRO A 673 -29.73 25.90 -10.49
C PRO A 673 -30.41 26.98 -9.61
N GLU A 674 -31.56 27.52 -10.00
CA GLU A 674 -32.26 28.59 -9.26
C GLU A 674 -33.30 28.06 -8.25
N ALA A 675 -33.63 26.75 -8.25
CA ALA A 675 -34.59 26.13 -7.32
C ALA A 675 -34.15 26.04 -5.83
N GLY A 676 -33.05 26.72 -5.46
CA GLY A 676 -32.76 27.21 -4.11
C GLY A 676 -32.49 26.16 -3.04
N LEU A 677 -33.53 25.47 -2.55
CA LEU A 677 -33.46 24.55 -1.40
C LEU A 677 -33.75 23.09 -1.79
N HIS A 678 -34.54 22.88 -2.84
CA HIS A 678 -34.85 21.54 -3.35
C HIS A 678 -33.63 20.90 -4.01
N THR A 679 -32.94 21.64 -4.89
CA THR A 679 -31.67 21.23 -5.52
C THR A 679 -30.59 20.96 -4.46
N ARG A 680 -30.48 21.81 -3.43
CA ARG A 680 -29.54 21.58 -2.31
C ARG A 680 -29.85 20.29 -1.56
N TRP A 681 -31.13 19.98 -1.38
CA TRP A 681 -31.55 18.75 -0.72
C TRP A 681 -31.24 17.51 -1.56
N GLN A 682 -31.42 17.58 -2.88
CA GLN A 682 -31.00 16.53 -3.82
C GLN A 682 -29.48 16.35 -3.81
N GLN A 683 -28.70 17.43 -3.78
CA GLN A 683 -27.25 17.39 -3.64
C GLN A 683 -26.81 16.67 -2.35
N VAL A 684 -27.40 16.99 -1.19
CA VAL A 684 -27.08 16.28 0.06
C VAL A 684 -27.45 14.80 -0.01
N ARG A 685 -28.60 14.46 -0.60
CA ARG A 685 -29.01 13.06 -0.77
C ARG A 685 -28.05 12.28 -1.65
N ARG A 686 -27.69 12.86 -2.79
CA ARG A 686 -26.70 12.29 -3.70
C ARG A 686 -25.39 12.08 -2.97
N PHE A 687 -24.90 13.11 -2.29
CA PHE A 687 -23.69 13.05 -1.48
C PHE A 687 -23.72 11.91 -0.46
N ILE A 688 -24.82 11.76 0.29
CA ILE A 688 -24.98 10.69 1.27
C ILE A 688 -24.91 9.31 0.61
N ILE A 689 -25.67 9.08 -0.46
CA ILE A 689 -25.69 7.77 -1.13
C ILE A 689 -24.34 7.46 -1.77
N THR A 690 -23.71 8.42 -2.43
CA THR A 690 -22.38 8.27 -3.03
C THR A 690 -21.33 7.94 -1.96
N THR A 691 -21.38 8.62 -0.82
CA THR A 691 -20.45 8.38 0.30
C THR A 691 -20.68 7.00 0.92
N GLU A 692 -21.93 6.60 1.17
CA GLU A 692 -22.25 5.25 1.68
C GLU A 692 -21.87 4.15 0.67
N MET A 693 -21.90 4.45 -0.64
CA MET A 693 -21.56 3.50 -1.68
C MET A 693 -20.05 3.38 -1.91
N LEU A 694 -19.31 4.48 -1.89
CA LEU A 694 -17.89 4.51 -2.22
C LEU A 694 -16.99 4.41 -0.97
N ASP A 695 -17.27 5.23 0.05
CA ASP A 695 -16.41 5.36 1.24
C ASP A 695 -16.73 4.31 2.31
N ASN A 696 -17.99 3.91 2.47
CA ASN A 696 -18.41 2.86 3.42
C ASN A 696 -18.51 1.46 2.79
N ARG A 697 -17.93 1.26 1.61
CA ARG A 697 -17.95 -0.06 0.95
C ARG A 697 -17.15 -1.08 1.78
N PRO A 698 -17.49 -2.38 1.70
CA PRO A 698 -16.65 -3.41 2.29
C PRO A 698 -15.25 -3.45 1.63
N THR A 699 -14.19 -3.26 2.43
CA THR A 699 -12.78 -3.40 2.01
C THR A 699 -12.11 -4.62 2.69
N PRO A 700 -11.37 -5.47 1.95
CA PRO A 700 -11.34 -5.53 0.49
C PRO A 700 -12.71 -5.98 -0.06
N LEU A 701 -13.01 -5.60 -1.31
CA LEU A 701 -14.26 -5.93 -2.00
C LEU A 701 -14.18 -7.31 -2.67
N PRO A 702 -15.02 -8.28 -2.25
CA PRO A 702 -15.03 -9.68 -2.66
C PRO A 702 -14.83 -10.06 -4.10
N LEU A 703 -15.45 -9.27 -4.97
CA LEU A 703 -16.25 -9.77 -6.08
C LEU A 703 -15.67 -9.22 -7.39
N PRO A 704 -15.12 -10.03 -8.30
CA PRO A 704 -14.30 -9.56 -9.42
C PRO A 704 -14.95 -8.50 -10.32
N VAL A 705 -16.20 -8.71 -10.73
CA VAL A 705 -16.91 -7.78 -11.63
C VAL A 705 -17.33 -6.52 -10.88
N THR A 706 -17.85 -6.67 -9.66
CA THR A 706 -18.17 -5.53 -8.79
C THR A 706 -16.91 -4.70 -8.51
N LEU A 707 -15.77 -5.34 -8.26
CA LEU A 707 -14.48 -4.69 -8.06
C LEU A 707 -14.05 -3.89 -9.28
N CYS A 708 -14.19 -4.45 -10.49
CA CYS A 708 -13.93 -3.72 -11.74
C CYS A 708 -14.89 -2.54 -11.92
N LEU A 709 -16.18 -2.70 -11.59
CA LEU A 709 -17.16 -1.62 -11.64
C LEU A 709 -16.71 -0.43 -10.77
N PHE A 710 -16.33 -0.71 -9.52
CA PHE A 710 -15.77 0.31 -8.63
C PHE A 710 -14.44 0.88 -9.15
N ARG A 711 -13.56 0.03 -9.70
CA ARG A 711 -12.25 0.47 -10.20
C ARG A 711 -12.39 1.51 -11.31
N TYR A 712 -13.23 1.23 -12.30
CA TYR A 712 -13.26 2.00 -13.56
C TYR A 712 -14.42 2.98 -13.70
N LYS A 713 -15.56 2.77 -13.00
CA LYS A 713 -16.74 3.65 -13.13
C LYS A 713 -16.88 4.67 -12.00
N SER A 714 -16.17 4.50 -10.89
CA SER A 714 -16.18 5.47 -9.78
C SER A 714 -15.73 6.87 -10.20
N THR A 715 -14.94 6.96 -11.27
CA THR A 715 -14.52 8.23 -11.88
C THR A 715 -15.68 9.08 -12.40
N ASP A 716 -16.88 8.49 -12.55
CA ASP A 716 -18.10 9.24 -12.85
C ASP A 716 -18.48 10.21 -11.71
N PHE A 717 -18.03 9.93 -10.47
CA PHE A 717 -18.37 10.69 -9.26
C PHE A 717 -17.16 11.37 -8.61
N ILE A 718 -16.00 10.71 -8.61
CA ILE A 718 -14.80 11.14 -7.88
C ILE A 718 -13.60 11.19 -8.81
N ALA A 719 -12.56 11.95 -8.47
CA ALA A 719 -11.41 12.14 -9.37
C ALA A 719 -10.52 10.90 -9.52
N SER A 720 -10.54 10.00 -8.53
CA SER A 720 -9.70 8.81 -8.46
C SER A 720 -10.52 7.57 -8.12
N SER A 721 -10.02 6.40 -8.51
CA SER A 721 -10.64 5.13 -8.15
C SER A 721 -10.60 4.88 -6.64
N PRO A 722 -11.64 4.29 -6.01
CA PRO A 722 -11.61 3.86 -4.62
C PRO A 722 -10.95 2.49 -4.45
N VAL A 723 -10.58 1.81 -5.54
CA VAL A 723 -9.96 0.48 -5.52
C VAL A 723 -8.48 0.62 -5.87
N SER A 724 -7.62 0.29 -4.90
CA SER A 724 -6.17 0.30 -5.09
C SER A 724 -5.68 -0.73 -6.07
N ASP A 725 -4.53 -0.44 -6.70
CA ASP A 725 -3.82 -1.43 -7.54
C ASP A 725 -3.53 -2.69 -6.72
N PHE A 726 -3.11 -2.52 -5.46
CA PHE A 726 -2.88 -3.62 -4.55
C PHE A 726 -4.16 -4.42 -4.25
N GLU A 727 -5.28 -3.77 -3.91
CA GLU A 727 -6.56 -4.46 -3.68
C GLU A 727 -7.01 -5.18 -4.96
N PHE A 728 -6.84 -4.54 -6.12
CA PHE A 728 -7.23 -5.08 -7.41
C PHE A 728 -6.45 -6.36 -7.74
N GLU A 729 -5.12 -6.27 -7.72
CA GLU A 729 -4.21 -7.41 -7.94
C GLU A 729 -4.44 -8.50 -6.90
N GLN A 730 -4.46 -8.17 -5.61
CA GLN A 730 -4.60 -9.16 -4.55
C GLN A 730 -5.93 -9.92 -4.62
N MET A 731 -7.03 -9.22 -4.95
CA MET A 731 -8.33 -9.85 -5.06
C MET A 731 -8.41 -10.72 -6.31
N LEU A 732 -8.00 -10.24 -7.48
CA LEU A 732 -8.03 -11.03 -8.71
C LEU A 732 -7.06 -12.21 -8.66
N ASN A 733 -5.84 -12.03 -8.18
CA ASN A 733 -4.89 -13.13 -7.98
C ASN A 733 -5.45 -14.17 -6.99
N GLY A 734 -6.27 -13.74 -6.03
CA GLY A 734 -7.03 -14.62 -5.14
C GLY A 734 -8.05 -15.52 -5.85
N TYR A 735 -8.59 -15.10 -7.00
CA TYR A 735 -9.43 -15.93 -7.87
C TYR A 735 -8.63 -16.76 -8.89
N GLY A 736 -7.31 -16.58 -8.90
CA GLY A 736 -6.38 -17.30 -9.74
C GLY A 736 -6.08 -16.63 -11.07
N PHE A 737 -6.37 -15.35 -11.27
CA PHE A 737 -5.88 -14.57 -12.42
C PHE A 737 -4.35 -14.40 -12.31
N GLU A 738 -3.61 -14.43 -13.42
CA GLU A 738 -2.17 -14.10 -13.43
C GLU A 738 -1.95 -12.59 -13.57
N ASP A 739 -0.77 -12.10 -13.19
CA ASP A 739 -0.42 -10.67 -13.28
C ASP A 739 -0.57 -10.13 -14.72
N ASP A 740 -0.32 -10.95 -15.74
CA ASP A 740 -0.54 -10.59 -17.14
C ASP A 740 -2.02 -10.40 -17.49
N GLU A 741 -2.91 -11.21 -16.90
CA GLU A 741 -4.36 -11.11 -17.09
C GLU A 741 -4.93 -9.90 -16.36
N VAL A 742 -4.43 -9.63 -15.15
CA VAL A 742 -4.81 -8.41 -14.40
C VAL A 742 -4.44 -7.17 -15.20
N ARG A 743 -3.22 -7.13 -15.76
CA ARG A 743 -2.79 -6.06 -16.68
C ARG A 743 -3.64 -5.99 -17.95
N ALA A 744 -4.04 -7.13 -18.51
CA ALA A 744 -4.91 -7.17 -19.68
C ALA A 744 -6.30 -6.57 -19.38
N ILE A 745 -6.85 -6.77 -18.17
CA ILE A 745 -8.13 -6.16 -17.76
C ILE A 745 -8.03 -4.62 -17.75
N ASP A 746 -6.94 -4.05 -17.20
CA ASP A 746 -6.70 -2.60 -17.26
C ASP A 746 -6.64 -2.10 -18.71
N GLN A 747 -5.92 -2.81 -19.59
CA GLN A 747 -5.82 -2.47 -21.02
C GLN A 747 -7.17 -2.53 -21.73
N TRP A 748 -7.99 -3.55 -21.45
CA TRP A 748 -9.34 -3.67 -21.99
C TRP A 748 -10.26 -2.52 -21.54
N ALA A 749 -10.16 -2.09 -20.28
CA ALA A 749 -10.94 -0.96 -19.79
C ALA A 749 -10.60 0.36 -20.51
N ASP A 750 -9.34 0.51 -20.93
CA ASP A 750 -8.84 1.66 -21.68
C ASP A 750 -8.98 1.54 -23.22
N GLN A 751 -9.41 0.38 -23.73
CA GLN A 751 -9.56 0.14 -25.16
C GLN A 751 -10.67 1.02 -25.77
N GLU A 752 -10.39 1.65 -26.92
CA GLU A 752 -11.39 2.42 -27.67
C GLU A 752 -12.50 1.51 -28.20
N LEU A 753 -13.76 1.94 -28.05
CA LEU A 753 -14.94 1.15 -28.45
C LEU A 753 -14.97 0.85 -29.96
N SER A 754 -14.33 1.69 -30.78
CA SER A 754 -14.18 1.47 -32.23
C SER A 754 -13.42 0.19 -32.57
N ASN A 755 -12.50 -0.21 -31.68
CA ASN A 755 -11.66 -1.39 -31.85
C ASN A 755 -12.30 -2.66 -31.28
N ILE A 756 -13.50 -2.54 -30.67
CA ILE A 756 -14.23 -3.66 -30.11
C ILE A 756 -15.37 -4.00 -31.08
N PRO A 757 -15.36 -5.17 -31.75
CA PRO A 757 -16.31 -5.48 -32.83
C PRO A 757 -17.78 -5.30 -32.46
N ARG A 758 -18.14 -5.58 -31.20
CA ARG A 758 -19.50 -5.40 -30.68
C ARG A 758 -19.96 -3.93 -30.65
N TYR A 759 -19.04 -2.99 -30.41
CA TYR A 759 -19.35 -1.58 -30.18
C TYR A 759 -18.91 -0.65 -31.31
N ALA A 760 -18.21 -1.15 -32.34
CA ALA A 760 -17.69 -0.34 -33.45
C ALA A 760 -18.76 0.53 -34.18
N GLY A 761 -20.03 0.11 -34.15
CA GLY A 761 -21.14 0.86 -34.74
C GLY A 761 -21.83 1.88 -33.82
N TYR A 762 -21.50 1.92 -32.52
CA TYR A 762 -22.19 2.76 -31.54
C TYR A 762 -21.78 4.24 -31.68
N GLU A 763 -22.70 5.15 -31.34
CA GLU A 763 -22.42 6.59 -31.39
C GLU A 763 -21.26 6.97 -30.45
N MET A 764 -21.14 6.29 -29.30
CA MET A 764 -20.02 6.48 -28.38
C MET A 764 -18.67 6.10 -29.02
N ALA A 765 -18.63 5.03 -29.81
CA ALA A 765 -17.40 4.62 -30.53
C ALA A 765 -16.94 5.68 -31.53
N ARG A 766 -17.88 6.35 -32.22
CA ARG A 766 -17.56 7.47 -33.13
C ARG A 766 -16.98 8.69 -32.42
N ARG A 767 -17.21 8.82 -31.11
CA ARG A 767 -16.68 9.90 -30.27
C ARG A 767 -15.35 9.55 -29.61
N GLY A 768 -14.70 8.44 -29.99
CA GLY A 768 -13.43 7.99 -29.41
C GLY A 768 -13.55 7.57 -27.94
N ARG A 769 -14.75 7.15 -27.51
CA ARG A 769 -14.99 6.68 -26.14
C ARG A 769 -14.35 5.31 -25.92
N ARG A 770 -13.93 5.06 -24.68
CA ARG A 770 -13.31 3.80 -24.22
C ARG A 770 -14.35 2.86 -23.61
N LEU A 771 -13.96 1.60 -23.37
CA LEU A 771 -14.82 0.61 -22.70
C LEU A 771 -15.38 1.16 -21.38
N ARG A 772 -14.53 1.76 -20.53
CA ARG A 772 -14.93 2.36 -19.24
C ARG A 772 -15.94 3.52 -19.34
N ASP A 773 -16.07 4.13 -20.52
CA ASP A 773 -17.00 5.23 -20.74
C ASP A 773 -18.43 4.75 -21.02
N LEU A 774 -18.65 3.45 -21.17
CA LEU A 774 -19.99 2.87 -21.34
C LEU A 774 -20.89 3.14 -20.11
N PRO A 775 -22.22 3.16 -20.28
CA PRO A 775 -23.15 3.15 -19.15
C PRO A 775 -22.86 1.98 -18.19
N PRO A 776 -23.08 2.13 -16.87
CA PRO A 776 -22.71 1.10 -15.88
C PRO A 776 -23.23 -0.31 -16.21
N ALA A 777 -24.48 -0.44 -16.63
CA ALA A 777 -25.07 -1.71 -17.05
C ALA A 777 -24.34 -2.33 -18.26
N GLU A 778 -24.10 -1.53 -19.30
CA GLU A 778 -23.41 -1.98 -20.52
C GLU A 778 -21.94 -2.33 -20.26
N PHE A 779 -21.28 -1.60 -19.35
CA PHE A 779 -19.91 -1.86 -18.92
C PHE A 779 -19.80 -3.22 -18.22
N VAL A 780 -20.71 -3.54 -17.29
CA VAL A 780 -20.76 -4.84 -16.61
C VAL A 780 -20.97 -5.97 -17.61
N THR A 781 -21.87 -5.79 -18.58
CA THR A 781 -22.07 -6.75 -19.67
C THR A 781 -20.80 -6.93 -20.50
N ALA A 782 -20.09 -5.85 -20.82
CA ALA A 782 -18.84 -5.91 -21.57
C ALA A 782 -17.72 -6.65 -20.82
N LEU A 783 -17.57 -6.39 -19.51
CA LEU A 783 -16.59 -7.08 -18.67
C LEU A 783 -16.81 -8.59 -18.66
N ARG A 784 -18.06 -9.04 -18.55
CA ARG A 784 -18.39 -10.47 -18.54
C ARG A 784 -18.25 -11.10 -19.93
N GLU A 785 -18.89 -10.52 -20.93
CA GLU A 785 -19.05 -11.17 -22.24
C GLU A 785 -17.85 -10.92 -23.18
N VAL A 786 -17.24 -9.74 -23.14
CA VAL A 786 -16.12 -9.37 -24.03
C VAL A 786 -14.77 -9.66 -23.37
N VAL A 787 -14.54 -9.17 -22.15
CA VAL A 787 -13.24 -9.31 -21.46
C VAL A 787 -13.09 -10.68 -20.81
N GLY A 788 -14.13 -11.16 -20.09
CA GLY A 788 -14.14 -12.47 -19.44
C GLY A 788 -13.94 -12.43 -17.94
N VAL A 789 -14.14 -11.26 -17.34
CA VAL A 789 -14.04 -11.11 -15.90
C VAL A 789 -15.24 -11.80 -15.25
N SER A 790 -14.97 -12.87 -14.49
CA SER A 790 -15.95 -13.60 -13.69
C SER A 790 -15.22 -14.38 -12.60
N ALA A 791 -15.90 -14.63 -11.48
CA ALA A 791 -15.42 -15.53 -10.43
C ALA A 791 -15.22 -16.98 -10.92
N LEU A 792 -15.87 -17.37 -12.03
CA LEU A 792 -15.69 -18.67 -12.66
C LEU A 792 -14.30 -18.80 -13.30
N HIS A 793 -13.74 -17.71 -13.82
CA HIS A 793 -12.45 -17.67 -14.52
C HIS A 793 -12.31 -18.77 -15.60
N GLU A 794 -13.29 -18.83 -16.52
CA GLU A 794 -13.40 -19.90 -17.52
C GLU A 794 -12.45 -19.73 -18.72
N ARG A 795 -11.91 -18.52 -18.92
CA ARG A 795 -11.00 -18.20 -20.03
C ARG A 795 -9.82 -17.38 -19.55
N THR A 796 -8.65 -17.60 -20.15
CA THR A 796 -7.49 -16.74 -19.96
C THR A 796 -7.78 -15.40 -20.63
N ILE A 797 -7.51 -14.29 -19.93
CA ILE A 797 -7.73 -12.95 -20.47
C ILE A 797 -6.46 -12.49 -21.19
N GLU A 798 -6.54 -12.44 -22.52
CA GLU A 798 -5.48 -11.90 -23.36
C GLU A 798 -5.60 -10.37 -23.50
N PRO A 799 -4.48 -9.64 -23.64
CA PRO A 799 -4.51 -8.22 -23.93
C PRO A 799 -5.25 -7.93 -25.25
N PRO A 800 -5.91 -6.77 -25.38
CA PRO A 800 -6.59 -6.40 -26.62
C PRO A 800 -5.60 -6.38 -27.80
N ALA A 801 -6.03 -6.95 -28.94
CA ALA A 801 -5.23 -7.11 -30.15
C ALA A 801 -4.93 -5.81 -30.90
#